data_AF-A0A452RU37-F1
#
_entry.id   AF-A0A452RU37-F1
#
_cell.length_a   1.000
_cell.length_b   1.000
_cell.length_c   1.000
_cell.angle_alpha   90.00
_cell.angle_beta   90.00
_cell.angle_gamma   90.00
#
_symmetry.space_group_name_H-M   'P 1'
#
loop_
_entity.id
_entity.type
_entity.pdbx_description
1 polymer ?
#
loop_
_entity_poly.entity_id
_entity_poly.type
_entity_poly.pdbx_seq_one_letter_code
_entity_poly.pdbx_strand_id
1 'polypeptide(L)'
;MALVLGFLLLLELCWDTSALGPLSSTEGSDVLEFELPATNYETKDTYKAGPIGVLFQMVHVFLGMVQPNAFPEDILRKILQKKFDFSTEYEKIIYYEIGIIICAVLGLLFIFLMPLVGFCFGVCRCCNKCGGEMHQRQKKNGTFLRKYFTITLLVICIFISVGIIYGFVANHHLRTQIEKTRKLADSNFKDLRTLLNGTPAQINYVLSQYATTKKKAFSDLDNIKSLLGGGIHEQLRPKVMPVLDNIKAMAEAIKETKEALVNLNTTLKELKESTARLNTSLSDVRRNVEQSLGDPMCAVPPVATTCNNIRVSLGQLDDNTDLGQGYKSFNDIPEMVQNQTTNIISDIKRTLNSIGSDIENIGQQIPIQDKLSNFMGYINDTETYIHQNLPTLEEYDSYRWLGGLVVCCLLTLVVVFYYLGLMCGTCGYDRHATPTRRGCVSNTGGVFLMVGVGVSFLFCWVLMTIVVLTFVIGGNVEKLVCEPYQNRKLFQILDTPYLLNENWKYYLSGMVFNNPDINLTFEQVYSDCKENKGIYTTLKLENSYNISEHLNIQEHAENINNDFQNLNVNVGNIVLLDEAGRRNLMDFSSSGVDTIDYNIYLAEVRPLCSSLIFGGKNNSRYLWFFVFLSFFKITKMKFTWRKLTILNKKYGNTVIGYFERYLQWVKISITEQIAACKPVATALDSAVDVLLCSYIIDPVVRVSAFKLRKHSNSSLVVVCWQIVVHPRI
;
A
#
# COMPACT_ATOMS: atom_id res chain seq x y z
N MET A 1 -18.34 6.14 46.29
CA MET A 1 -17.93 5.05 45.39
C MET A 1 -18.46 5.27 43.96
N ALA A 2 -19.77 5.41 43.71
CA ALA A 2 -20.30 5.68 42.35
C ALA A 2 -19.92 7.07 41.77
N LEU A 3 -19.83 8.11 42.62
CA LEU A 3 -19.37 9.45 42.22
C LEU A 3 -17.84 9.54 41.96
N VAL A 4 -17.07 8.60 42.52
CA VAL A 4 -15.60 8.55 42.36
C VAL A 4 -15.23 7.81 41.07
N LEU A 5 -15.98 6.77 40.71
CA LEU A 5 -15.88 6.12 39.40
C LEU A 5 -16.33 7.04 38.24
N GLY A 6 -17.32 7.91 38.46
CA GLY A 6 -17.72 8.91 37.47
C GLY A 6 -16.67 10.00 37.21
N PHE A 7 -15.83 10.32 38.20
CA PHE A 7 -14.76 11.31 38.06
C PHE A 7 -13.48 10.71 37.44
N LEU A 8 -13.23 9.41 37.66
CA LEU A 8 -12.12 8.67 37.04
C LEU A 8 -12.36 8.39 35.55
N LEU A 9 -13.61 8.16 35.12
CA LEU A 9 -13.98 7.98 33.71
C LEU A 9 -13.85 9.27 32.87
N LEU A 10 -13.83 10.45 33.50
CA LEU A 10 -13.62 11.74 32.82
C LEU A 10 -12.14 12.07 32.59
N LEU A 11 -11.21 11.36 33.26
CA LEU A 11 -9.76 11.54 33.13
C LEU A 11 -9.12 10.62 32.08
N GLU A 12 -9.81 9.55 31.64
CA GLU A 12 -9.36 8.66 30.55
C GLU A 12 -9.67 9.20 29.14
N LEU A 13 -10.41 10.30 29.02
CA LEU A 13 -10.78 10.93 27.73
C LEU A 13 -9.77 11.99 27.23
N CYS A 14 -8.58 12.09 27.83
CA CYS A 14 -7.62 13.16 27.52
C CYS A 14 -6.20 12.67 27.18
N TRP A 15 -6.02 11.44 26.72
CA TRP A 15 -4.73 10.98 26.20
C TRP A 15 -4.91 10.27 24.85
N ASP A 16 -4.69 11.02 23.77
CA ASP A 16 -4.05 10.52 22.55
C ASP A 16 -3.75 11.70 21.63
N THR A 17 -2.54 12.24 21.78
CA THR A 17 -1.91 13.14 20.82
C THR A 17 -0.88 12.38 20.00
N SER A 18 -0.79 12.77 18.73
CA SER A 18 0.32 12.64 17.78
C SER A 18 0.62 11.26 17.17
N ALA A 19 0.15 11.08 15.92
CA ALA A 19 0.84 10.26 14.94
C ALA A 19 1.56 11.18 13.95
N LEU A 20 2.88 11.03 13.93
CA LEU A 20 3.89 11.75 13.15
C LEU A 20 3.80 11.34 11.67
N GLY A 21 3.65 12.31 10.77
CA GLY A 21 3.71 12.04 9.32
C GLY A 21 5.13 11.66 8.87
N PRO A 22 5.29 10.74 7.91
CA PRO A 22 6.62 10.41 7.38
C PRO A 22 7.16 11.54 6.50
N LEU A 23 8.43 11.85 6.75
CA LEU A 23 9.27 12.82 6.06
C LEU A 23 9.60 12.31 4.66
N SER A 24 9.29 13.08 3.61
CA SER A 24 9.73 12.78 2.24
C SER A 24 11.22 13.13 2.07
N SER A 25 12.01 12.14 1.67
CA SER A 25 13.38 12.35 1.20
C SER A 25 13.36 12.69 -0.28
N THR A 26 13.80 13.90 -0.62
CA THR A 26 14.05 14.35 -1.98
C THR A 26 15.29 13.65 -2.55
N GLU A 27 15.13 12.80 -3.58
CA GLU A 27 16.24 12.29 -4.39
C GLU A 27 15.91 12.35 -5.89
N GLY A 28 16.69 13.16 -6.63
CA GLY A 28 17.12 12.91 -8.02
C GLY A 28 16.07 12.78 -9.13
N SER A 29 15.74 13.91 -9.76
CA SER A 29 14.89 14.19 -10.94
C SER A 29 15.15 13.41 -12.27
N ASP A 30 15.40 12.09 -12.27
CA ASP A 30 15.44 11.34 -13.55
C ASP A 30 14.99 9.87 -13.44
N VAL A 31 14.23 9.54 -12.39
CA VAL A 31 13.62 8.22 -12.19
C VAL A 31 12.17 8.26 -12.67
N LEU A 32 11.77 7.34 -13.56
CA LEU A 32 10.35 7.12 -13.82
C LEU A 32 9.70 6.60 -12.53
N GLU A 33 8.96 7.46 -11.84
CA GLU A 33 8.06 7.09 -10.76
C GLU A 33 6.71 6.74 -11.35
N PHE A 34 6.22 5.55 -11.02
CA PHE A 34 4.92 5.06 -11.44
C PHE A 34 4.02 4.95 -10.21
N GLU A 35 2.90 5.68 -10.21
CA GLU A 35 1.88 5.58 -9.17
C GLU A 35 0.53 5.27 -9.80
N LEU A 36 -0.21 4.32 -9.22
CA LEU A 36 -1.57 4.01 -9.64
C LEU A 36 -2.52 5.15 -9.21
N PRO A 37 -3.53 5.48 -10.02
CA PRO A 37 -4.53 6.46 -9.64
C PRO A 37 -5.35 5.96 -8.44
N ALA A 38 -5.38 6.76 -7.36
CA ALA A 38 -6.12 6.44 -6.16
C ALA A 38 -7.64 6.44 -6.41
N THR A 39 -8.32 5.37 -5.99
CA THR A 39 -9.78 5.28 -5.96
C THR A 39 -10.28 5.66 -4.58
N ASN A 40 -11.14 6.67 -4.51
CA ASN A 40 -11.76 7.11 -3.26
C ASN A 40 -13.10 6.40 -3.06
N TYR A 41 -13.26 5.76 -1.90
CA TYR A 41 -14.50 5.12 -1.47
C TYR A 41 -15.25 6.00 -0.46
N GLU A 42 -16.58 5.98 -0.50
CA GLU A 42 -17.43 6.84 0.34
C GLU A 42 -17.75 6.20 1.69
N THR A 43 -17.85 4.87 1.75
CA THR A 43 -18.28 4.17 2.96
C THR A 43 -17.15 4.11 3.99
N LYS A 44 -17.47 4.51 5.22
CA LYS A 44 -16.55 4.45 6.35
C LYS A 44 -16.55 3.06 6.97
N ASP A 45 -15.38 2.61 7.40
CA ASP A 45 -15.06 1.29 7.92
C ASP A 45 -15.37 1.08 9.41
N THR A 46 -15.96 2.05 10.11
CA THR A 46 -16.20 1.96 11.55
C THR A 46 -17.56 2.51 12.01
N TYR A 47 -18.33 1.64 12.66
CA TYR A 47 -19.51 2.01 13.43
C TYR A 47 -19.11 2.39 14.87
N LYS A 48 -19.59 3.53 15.35
CA LYS A 48 -19.44 3.95 16.75
C LYS A 48 -20.81 3.99 17.42
N ALA A 49 -21.00 3.11 18.41
CA ALA A 49 -22.19 3.01 19.25
C ALA A 49 -22.54 4.30 20.05
N GLY A 50 -21.61 5.25 20.16
CA GLY A 50 -21.81 6.50 20.91
C GLY A 50 -22.08 6.27 22.40
N PRO A 51 -22.81 7.16 23.10
CA PRO A 51 -23.11 7.06 24.54
C PRO A 51 -23.91 5.81 24.94
N ILE A 52 -24.52 5.16 23.95
CA ILE A 52 -25.33 3.94 24.09
C ILE A 52 -24.41 2.70 24.24
N GLY A 53 -23.10 2.83 23.96
CA GLY A 53 -22.11 1.76 24.06
C GLY A 53 -21.96 1.10 25.44
N VAL A 54 -22.04 1.89 26.53
CA VAL A 54 -21.93 1.38 27.91
C VAL A 54 -23.03 0.33 28.21
N LEU A 55 -24.19 0.49 27.58
CA LEU A 55 -25.31 -0.41 27.76
C LEU A 55 -25.19 -1.67 26.90
N PHE A 56 -24.51 -1.62 25.73
CA PHE A 56 -24.22 -2.82 24.93
C PHE A 56 -23.35 -3.76 25.75
N GLN A 57 -22.31 -3.20 26.38
CA GLN A 57 -21.42 -3.95 27.28
C GLN A 57 -22.17 -4.64 28.44
N MET A 58 -23.21 -4.03 29.01
CA MET A 58 -24.01 -4.67 30.06
C MET A 58 -24.78 -5.90 29.55
N VAL A 59 -25.34 -5.80 28.35
CA VAL A 59 -26.11 -6.88 27.71
C VAL A 59 -25.19 -8.04 27.33
N HIS A 60 -24.04 -7.77 26.71
CA HIS A 60 -23.08 -8.84 26.39
C HIS A 60 -22.59 -9.56 27.65
N VAL A 61 -22.40 -8.85 28.76
CA VAL A 61 -22.06 -9.50 30.05
C VAL A 61 -23.19 -10.37 30.58
N PHE A 62 -24.45 -9.93 30.43
CA PHE A 62 -25.59 -10.76 30.81
C PHE A 62 -25.71 -12.00 29.91
N LEU A 63 -25.61 -11.84 28.60
CA LEU A 63 -25.62 -12.95 27.65
C LEU A 63 -24.43 -13.90 27.86
N GLY A 64 -23.25 -13.40 28.23
CA GLY A 64 -22.12 -14.25 28.61
C GLY A 64 -22.36 -15.03 29.91
N MET A 65 -23.22 -14.54 30.81
CA MET A 65 -23.64 -15.28 32.00
C MET A 65 -24.71 -16.32 31.68
N VAL A 66 -25.69 -15.99 30.84
CA VAL A 66 -26.76 -16.90 30.44
C VAL A 66 -26.23 -18.00 29.51
N GLN A 67 -25.35 -17.64 28.58
CA GLN A 67 -24.76 -18.51 27.58
C GLN A 67 -23.23 -18.42 27.63
N PRO A 68 -22.59 -19.13 28.57
CA PRO A 68 -21.12 -19.13 28.69
C PRO A 68 -20.44 -20.10 27.72
N ASN A 69 -21.21 -20.98 27.07
CA ASN A 69 -20.68 -22.02 26.19
C ASN A 69 -20.07 -21.41 24.92
N ALA A 70 -18.96 -21.97 24.47
CA ALA A 70 -18.31 -21.57 23.23
C ALA A 70 -19.15 -21.96 22.01
N PHE A 71 -18.96 -21.24 20.91
CA PHE A 71 -19.66 -21.44 19.64
C PHE A 71 -19.65 -22.92 19.18
N PRO A 72 -20.82 -23.53 18.89
CA PRO A 72 -20.93 -24.97 18.66
C PRO A 72 -20.61 -25.33 17.20
N GLU A 73 -19.32 -25.32 16.86
CA GLU A 73 -18.84 -25.53 15.49
C GLU A 73 -19.30 -26.87 14.89
N ASP A 74 -19.23 -27.96 15.67
CA ASP A 74 -19.60 -29.31 15.21
C ASP A 74 -21.09 -29.44 14.87
N ILE A 75 -21.96 -28.82 15.68
CA ILE A 75 -23.41 -28.86 15.48
C ILE A 75 -23.76 -28.13 14.17
N LEU A 76 -23.20 -26.93 13.97
CA LEU A 76 -23.46 -26.14 12.77
C LEU A 76 -22.91 -26.82 11.51
N ARG A 77 -21.72 -27.45 11.59
CA ARG A 77 -21.17 -28.26 10.49
C ARG A 77 -22.14 -29.37 10.08
N LYS A 78 -22.69 -30.12 11.03
CA LYS A 78 -23.66 -31.21 10.72
C LYS A 78 -24.97 -30.71 10.15
N ILE A 79 -25.47 -29.56 10.63
CA ILE A 79 -26.68 -28.90 10.08
C ILE A 79 -26.44 -28.52 8.62
N LEU A 80 -25.31 -27.89 8.31
CA LEU A 80 -24.95 -27.49 6.96
C LEU A 80 -24.72 -28.69 6.02
N GLN A 81 -24.15 -29.80 6.52
CA GLN A 81 -24.04 -31.06 5.78
C GLN A 81 -25.38 -31.79 5.60
N LYS A 82 -26.48 -31.28 6.16
CA LYS A 82 -27.78 -31.96 6.23
C LYS A 82 -27.71 -33.36 6.88
N LYS A 83 -26.68 -33.62 7.69
CA LYS A 83 -26.45 -34.87 8.43
C LYS A 83 -26.89 -34.78 9.90
N PHE A 84 -27.56 -33.68 10.25
CA PHE A 84 -28.03 -33.45 11.61
C PHE A 84 -29.25 -34.31 11.90
N ASP A 85 -29.12 -35.23 12.86
CA ASP A 85 -30.23 -36.02 13.38
C ASP A 85 -30.71 -35.42 14.70
N PHE A 86 -31.91 -34.82 14.67
CA PHE A 86 -32.55 -34.23 15.84
C PHE A 86 -32.74 -35.25 16.98
N SER A 87 -32.87 -36.54 16.69
CA SER A 87 -33.15 -37.56 17.72
C SER A 87 -31.94 -37.91 18.59
N THR A 88 -30.73 -37.72 18.09
CA THR A 88 -29.48 -38.09 18.81
C THR A 88 -28.70 -36.88 19.29
N GLU A 89 -28.90 -35.70 18.70
CA GLU A 89 -28.08 -34.51 18.99
C GLU A 89 -28.81 -33.38 19.74
N TYR A 90 -30.10 -33.54 20.03
CA TYR A 90 -30.87 -32.55 20.80
C TYR A 90 -30.28 -32.30 22.19
N GLU A 91 -29.67 -33.30 22.83
CA GLU A 91 -29.04 -33.14 24.16
C GLU A 91 -27.92 -32.11 24.14
N LYS A 92 -27.13 -32.05 23.05
CA LYS A 92 -26.04 -31.07 22.89
C LYS A 92 -26.58 -29.66 22.67
N ILE A 93 -27.67 -29.52 21.92
CA ILE A 93 -28.35 -28.22 21.73
C ILE A 93 -28.94 -27.74 23.05
N ILE A 94 -29.62 -28.62 23.79
CA ILE A 94 -30.20 -28.27 25.10
C ILE A 94 -29.11 -27.86 26.08
N TYR A 95 -27.99 -28.60 26.13
CA TYR A 95 -26.87 -28.24 27.00
C TYR A 95 -26.23 -26.91 26.58
N TYR A 96 -26.10 -26.69 25.27
CA TYR A 96 -25.61 -25.42 24.74
C TYR A 96 -26.53 -24.29 25.20
N GLU A 97 -27.83 -24.32 24.90
CA GLU A 97 -28.80 -23.24 25.17
C GLU A 97 -29.44 -23.26 26.58
N ILE A 98 -28.91 -24.06 27.52
CA ILE A 98 -29.59 -24.35 28.78
C ILE A 98 -29.99 -23.09 29.57
N GLY A 99 -29.16 -22.05 29.57
CA GLY A 99 -29.47 -20.80 30.26
C GLY A 99 -30.59 -20.02 29.57
N ILE A 100 -30.62 -19.99 28.23
CA ILE A 100 -31.70 -19.35 27.46
C ILE A 100 -33.01 -20.10 27.71
N ILE A 101 -32.97 -21.45 27.71
CA ILE A 101 -34.13 -22.30 28.01
C ILE A 101 -34.65 -22.04 29.42
N ILE A 102 -33.78 -21.98 30.43
CA ILE A 102 -34.18 -21.67 31.82
C ILE A 102 -34.86 -20.29 31.89
N CYS A 103 -34.28 -19.27 31.26
CA CYS A 103 -34.88 -17.93 31.20
C CYS A 103 -36.24 -17.94 30.50
N ALA A 104 -36.38 -18.67 29.39
CA ALA A 104 -37.62 -18.81 28.66
C ALA A 104 -38.69 -19.52 29.50
N VAL A 105 -38.36 -20.63 30.18
CA VAL A 105 -39.27 -21.36 31.07
C VAL A 105 -39.73 -20.48 32.23
N LEU A 106 -38.82 -19.75 32.88
CA LEU A 106 -39.17 -18.80 33.94
C LEU A 106 -40.10 -17.70 33.43
N GLY A 107 -39.88 -17.21 32.21
CA GLY A 107 -40.77 -16.25 31.58
C GLY A 107 -42.14 -16.81 31.23
N LEU A 108 -42.21 -18.03 30.71
CA LEU A 108 -43.46 -18.74 30.43
C LEU A 108 -44.26 -19.00 31.71
N LEU A 109 -43.59 -19.44 32.78
CA LEU A 109 -44.21 -19.59 34.09
C LEU A 109 -44.81 -18.27 34.57
N PHE A 110 -44.10 -17.14 34.40
CA PHE A 110 -44.62 -15.82 34.73
C PHE A 110 -45.85 -15.46 33.90
N ILE A 111 -45.84 -15.76 32.59
CA ILE A 111 -46.96 -15.49 31.66
C ILE A 111 -48.24 -16.22 32.11
N PHE A 112 -48.14 -17.47 32.59
CA PHE A 112 -49.31 -18.22 33.06
C PHE A 112 -49.70 -17.88 34.50
N LEU A 113 -48.73 -17.74 35.41
CA LEU A 113 -49.00 -17.52 36.83
C LEU A 113 -49.58 -16.12 37.10
N MET A 114 -49.15 -15.09 36.37
CA MET A 114 -49.60 -13.72 36.66
C MET A 114 -51.10 -13.49 36.43
N PRO A 115 -51.69 -13.90 35.29
CA PRO A 115 -53.14 -13.81 35.08
C PRO A 115 -53.92 -14.65 36.09
N LEU A 116 -53.42 -15.85 36.44
CA LEU A 116 -54.07 -16.74 37.41
C LEU A 116 -54.09 -16.12 38.81
N VAL A 117 -52.95 -15.59 39.27
CA VAL A 117 -52.85 -14.89 40.56
C VAL A 117 -53.72 -13.63 40.54
N GLY A 118 -53.73 -12.88 39.45
CA GLY A 118 -54.58 -11.70 39.28
C GLY A 118 -56.08 -12.05 39.36
N PHE A 119 -56.51 -13.14 38.71
CA PHE A 119 -57.88 -13.64 38.76
C PHE A 119 -58.26 -14.10 40.18
N CYS A 120 -57.43 -14.94 40.82
CA CYS A 120 -57.67 -15.39 42.20
C CYS A 120 -57.72 -14.23 43.18
N PHE A 121 -56.81 -13.25 43.05
CA PHE A 121 -56.79 -12.04 43.86
C PHE A 121 -58.06 -11.21 43.65
N GLY A 122 -58.48 -11.03 42.39
CA GLY A 122 -59.73 -10.33 42.04
C GLY A 122 -60.96 -10.98 42.69
N VAL A 123 -61.12 -12.30 42.55
CA VAL A 123 -62.23 -13.06 43.17
C VAL A 123 -62.16 -12.99 44.70
N CYS A 124 -60.98 -13.19 45.31
CA CYS A 124 -60.79 -13.08 46.76
C CYS A 124 -61.22 -11.70 47.28
N ARG A 125 -60.86 -10.64 46.54
CA ARG A 125 -61.21 -9.26 46.85
C ARG A 125 -62.72 -8.99 46.70
N CYS A 126 -63.37 -9.53 45.67
CA CYS A 126 -64.83 -9.47 45.49
C CYS A 126 -65.58 -10.18 46.63
N CYS A 127 -65.00 -11.23 47.22
CA CYS A 127 -65.54 -11.93 48.39
C CYS A 127 -65.19 -11.23 49.73
N ASN A 128 -64.83 -9.94 49.72
CA ASN A 128 -64.39 -9.15 50.88
C ASN A 128 -63.14 -9.70 51.60
N LYS A 129 -62.40 -10.65 51.03
CA LYS A 129 -61.12 -11.15 51.56
C LYS A 129 -59.95 -10.46 50.84
N CYS A 130 -58.70 -10.76 51.19
CA CYS A 130 -57.51 -10.16 50.54
C CYS A 130 -57.52 -8.61 50.49
N GLY A 131 -57.92 -7.96 51.59
CA GLY A 131 -58.00 -6.50 51.70
C GLY A 131 -59.25 -5.87 51.06
N GLY A 132 -60.27 -6.66 50.73
CA GLY A 132 -61.63 -6.18 50.42
C GLY A 132 -62.38 -5.69 51.66
N GLU A 133 -62.13 -6.30 52.82
CA GLU A 133 -62.62 -5.82 54.11
C GLU A 133 -61.93 -4.51 54.49
N MET A 134 -62.68 -3.39 54.48
CA MET A 134 -62.15 -2.04 54.78
C MET A 134 -61.76 -1.84 56.26
N HIS A 135 -61.83 -2.89 57.10
CA HIS A 135 -61.51 -2.85 58.51
C HIS A 135 -60.07 -3.32 58.77
N GLN A 136 -59.15 -2.38 59.09
CA GLN A 136 -57.73 -2.70 59.33
C GLN A 136 -57.38 -2.62 60.83
N ARG A 137 -56.96 -3.75 61.43
CA ARG A 137 -56.43 -3.80 62.81
C ARG A 137 -55.00 -3.23 62.84
N GLN A 138 -54.77 -2.15 63.59
CA GLN A 138 -53.43 -1.55 63.73
C GLN A 138 -52.49 -2.52 64.44
N LYS A 139 -51.44 -2.96 63.74
CA LYS A 139 -50.36 -3.79 64.33
C LYS A 139 -49.34 -2.92 65.09
N LYS A 140 -48.76 -3.49 66.15
CA LYS A 140 -47.75 -2.84 67.00
C LYS A 140 -46.53 -2.30 66.22
N ASN A 141 -46.14 -2.97 65.12
CA ASN A 141 -45.03 -2.58 64.23
C ASN A 141 -45.49 -1.88 62.91
N GLY A 142 -46.76 -1.47 62.81
CA GLY A 142 -47.35 -1.03 61.54
C GLY A 142 -46.73 0.24 60.93
N THR A 143 -46.21 1.16 61.75
CA THR A 143 -45.56 2.40 61.30
C THR A 143 -44.20 2.14 60.65
N PHE A 144 -43.40 1.25 61.23
CA PHE A 144 -42.10 0.84 60.68
C PHE A 144 -42.29 0.09 59.35
N LEU A 145 -43.21 -0.89 59.33
CA LEU A 145 -43.47 -1.71 58.15
C LEU A 145 -44.01 -0.88 56.97
N ARG A 146 -44.87 0.12 57.25
CA ARG A 146 -45.36 1.04 56.22
C ARG A 146 -44.24 1.89 55.62
N LYS A 147 -43.36 2.47 56.46
CA LYS A 147 -42.18 3.23 55.98
C LYS A 147 -41.28 2.35 55.11
N TYR A 148 -41.03 1.11 55.53
CA TYR A 148 -40.22 0.16 54.78
C TYR A 148 -40.82 -0.14 53.40
N PHE A 149 -42.13 -0.45 53.32
CA PHE A 149 -42.79 -0.70 52.04
C PHE A 149 -42.85 0.54 51.14
N THR A 150 -43.06 1.73 51.71
CA THR A 150 -43.02 3.00 50.96
C THR A 150 -41.64 3.23 50.34
N ILE A 151 -40.56 3.08 51.11
CA ILE A 151 -39.19 3.26 50.61
C ILE A 151 -38.86 2.19 49.56
N THR A 152 -39.21 0.93 49.82
CA THR A 152 -38.95 -0.18 48.89
C THR A 152 -39.68 0.03 47.57
N LEU A 153 -40.96 0.42 47.61
CA LEU A 153 -41.75 0.69 46.41
C LEU A 153 -41.20 1.91 45.65
N LEU A 154 -40.77 2.96 46.35
CA LEU A 154 -40.14 4.13 45.74
C LEU A 154 -38.85 3.73 44.98
N VAL A 155 -37.99 2.93 45.60
CA VAL A 155 -36.75 2.44 44.98
C VAL A 155 -37.08 1.61 43.73
N ILE A 156 -38.06 0.71 43.82
CA ILE A 156 -38.52 -0.08 42.66
C ILE A 156 -39.05 0.83 41.54
N CYS A 157 -39.85 1.84 41.87
CA CYS A 157 -40.36 2.80 40.88
C CYS A 157 -39.22 3.54 40.16
N ILE A 158 -38.18 3.94 40.89
CA ILE A 158 -37.00 4.59 40.29
C ILE A 158 -36.31 3.65 39.30
N PHE A 159 -36.08 2.38 39.66
CA PHE A 159 -35.47 1.40 38.76
C PHE A 159 -36.32 1.15 37.51
N ILE A 160 -37.64 1.05 37.66
CA ILE A 160 -38.55 0.89 36.52
C ILE A 160 -38.53 2.15 35.64
N SER A 161 -38.51 3.35 36.22
CA SER A 161 -38.40 4.62 35.47
C SER A 161 -37.14 4.68 34.62
N VAL A 162 -35.99 4.27 35.16
CA VAL A 162 -34.73 4.18 34.40
C VAL A 162 -34.87 3.21 33.23
N GLY A 163 -35.47 2.03 33.45
CA GLY A 163 -35.74 1.06 32.39
C GLY A 163 -36.67 1.60 31.29
N ILE A 164 -37.71 2.35 31.65
CA ILE A 164 -38.64 2.98 30.70
C ILE A 164 -37.91 4.03 29.84
N ILE A 165 -37.06 4.87 30.44
CA ILE A 165 -36.26 5.86 29.71
C ILE A 165 -35.39 5.16 28.67
N TYR A 166 -34.72 4.07 29.05
CA TYR A 166 -33.93 3.27 28.11
C TYR A 166 -34.80 2.60 27.03
N GLY A 167 -36.00 2.14 27.36
CA GLY A 167 -36.96 1.63 26.39
C GLY A 167 -37.32 2.67 25.32
N PHE A 168 -37.63 3.90 25.72
CA PHE A 168 -37.89 5.01 24.79
C PHE A 168 -36.66 5.33 23.93
N VAL A 169 -35.48 5.46 24.55
CA VAL A 169 -34.23 5.76 23.84
C VAL A 169 -33.89 4.65 22.85
N ALA A 170 -33.98 3.38 23.23
CA ALA A 170 -33.70 2.24 22.36
C ALA A 170 -34.71 2.15 21.20
N ASN A 171 -36.00 2.36 21.48
CA ASN A 171 -37.04 2.32 20.45
C ASN A 171 -36.86 3.45 19.41
N HIS A 172 -36.53 4.66 19.86
CA HIS A 172 -36.25 5.78 18.96
C HIS A 172 -34.91 5.60 18.23
N HIS A 173 -33.87 5.09 18.91
CA HIS A 173 -32.58 4.84 18.30
C HIS A 173 -32.69 3.87 17.12
N LEU A 174 -33.38 2.74 17.30
CA LEU A 174 -33.60 1.74 16.25
C LEU A 174 -34.26 2.37 15.00
N ARG A 175 -35.28 3.21 15.18
CA ARG A 175 -35.91 3.97 14.08
C ARG A 175 -34.90 4.81 13.30
N THR A 176 -34.09 5.60 14.02
CA THR A 176 -33.10 6.47 13.37
C THR A 176 -31.99 5.72 12.64
N GLN A 177 -31.67 4.48 13.05
CA GLN A 177 -30.66 3.66 12.39
C GLN A 177 -31.21 2.95 11.15
N ILE A 178 -32.47 2.51 11.19
CA ILE A 178 -33.16 1.96 10.02
C ILE A 178 -33.26 3.02 8.91
N GLU A 179 -33.57 4.28 9.23
CA GLU A 179 -33.57 5.37 8.25
C GLU A 179 -32.18 5.64 7.62
N LYS A 180 -31.09 5.41 8.37
CA LYS A 180 -29.72 5.53 7.86
C LYS A 180 -29.28 4.35 7.00
N THR A 181 -29.95 3.21 7.12
CA THR A 181 -29.61 1.99 6.39
C THR A 181 -29.65 2.19 4.87
N ARG A 182 -30.62 2.96 4.36
CA ARG A 182 -30.68 3.28 2.91
C ARG A 182 -29.38 3.89 2.43
N LYS A 183 -28.93 4.96 3.09
CA LYS A 183 -27.69 5.67 2.73
C LYS A 183 -26.46 4.77 2.81
N LEU A 184 -26.43 3.88 3.80
CA LEU A 184 -25.33 2.92 3.97
C LEU A 184 -25.34 1.83 2.89
N ALA A 185 -26.51 1.33 2.50
CA ALA A 185 -26.64 0.39 1.39
C ALA A 185 -26.23 1.06 0.06
N ASP A 186 -26.73 2.26 -0.20
CA ASP A 186 -26.43 3.04 -1.41
C ASP A 186 -24.92 3.33 -1.54
N SER A 187 -24.27 3.73 -0.44
CA SER A 187 -22.82 4.00 -0.44
C SER A 187 -22.01 2.73 -0.68
N ASN A 188 -22.40 1.60 -0.08
CA ASN A 188 -21.72 0.31 -0.29
C ASN A 188 -21.84 -0.17 -1.74
N PHE A 189 -23.04 -0.12 -2.33
CA PHE A 189 -23.22 -0.50 -3.73
C PHE A 189 -22.46 0.43 -4.68
N LYS A 190 -22.41 1.73 -4.38
CA LYS A 190 -21.62 2.69 -5.15
C LYS A 190 -20.12 2.41 -5.06
N ASP A 191 -19.61 2.03 -3.88
CA ASP A 191 -18.20 1.67 -3.71
C ASP A 191 -17.86 0.38 -4.46
N LEU A 192 -18.75 -0.62 -4.44
CA LEU A 192 -18.60 -1.84 -5.24
C LEU A 192 -18.60 -1.54 -6.75
N ARG A 193 -19.50 -0.69 -7.24
CA ARG A 193 -19.50 -0.24 -8.64
C ARG A 193 -18.24 0.53 -8.99
N THR A 194 -17.75 1.38 -8.09
CA THR A 194 -16.50 2.14 -8.27
C THR A 194 -15.31 1.19 -8.39
N LEU A 195 -15.25 0.16 -7.55
CA LEU A 195 -14.23 -0.89 -7.63
C LEU A 195 -14.24 -1.58 -9.01
N LEU A 196 -15.43 -1.99 -9.48
CA LEU A 196 -15.56 -2.76 -10.72
C LEU A 196 -15.31 -1.92 -11.97
N ASN A 197 -15.82 -0.68 -12.01
CA ASN A 197 -15.60 0.23 -13.13
C ASN A 197 -14.18 0.81 -13.13
N GLY A 198 -13.57 0.98 -11.96
CA GLY A 198 -12.20 1.48 -11.80
C GLY A 198 -11.14 0.46 -12.19
N THR A 199 -11.42 -0.84 -12.03
CA THR A 199 -10.46 -1.91 -12.31
C THR A 199 -9.98 -1.92 -13.78
N PRO A 200 -10.85 -1.92 -14.81
CA PRO A 200 -10.41 -1.80 -16.21
C PRO A 200 -9.61 -0.53 -16.49
N ALA A 201 -9.97 0.59 -15.85
CA ALA A 201 -9.27 1.87 -16.04
C ALA A 201 -7.84 1.82 -15.47
N GLN A 202 -7.65 1.22 -14.29
CA GLN A 202 -6.33 1.00 -13.70
C GLN A 202 -5.46 0.07 -14.56
N ILE A 203 -6.04 -1.00 -15.11
CA ILE A 203 -5.34 -1.93 -16.01
C ILE A 203 -4.92 -1.19 -17.30
N ASN A 204 -5.84 -0.46 -17.94
CA ASN A 204 -5.52 0.34 -19.11
C ASN A 204 -4.46 1.41 -18.84
N TYR A 205 -4.46 2.00 -17.63
CA TYR A 205 -3.41 2.92 -17.21
C TYR A 205 -2.05 2.22 -17.15
N VAL A 206 -1.96 1.04 -16.52
CA VAL A 206 -0.73 0.25 -16.44
C VAL A 206 -0.20 -0.11 -17.84
N LEU A 207 -1.10 -0.52 -18.76
CA LEU A 207 -0.75 -0.79 -20.15
C LEU A 207 -0.25 0.49 -20.86
N SER A 208 -0.89 1.63 -20.64
CA SER A 208 -0.47 2.91 -21.25
C SER A 208 0.91 3.37 -20.77
N GLN A 209 1.32 3.05 -19.54
CA GLN A 209 2.64 3.38 -19.02
C GLN A 209 3.78 2.61 -19.71
N TYR A 210 3.48 1.46 -20.35
CA TYR A 210 4.44 0.80 -21.22
C TYR A 210 4.85 1.71 -22.39
N ALA A 211 3.90 2.43 -22.99
CA ALA A 211 4.19 3.35 -24.10
C ALA A 211 5.12 4.47 -23.66
N THR A 212 4.97 4.99 -22.43
CA THR A 212 5.87 5.99 -21.83
C THR A 212 7.28 5.43 -21.68
N THR A 213 7.40 4.23 -21.09
CA THR A 213 8.69 3.54 -20.89
C THR A 213 9.38 3.25 -22.22
N LYS A 214 8.63 2.72 -23.19
CA LYS A 214 9.09 2.47 -24.56
C LYS A 214 9.57 3.76 -25.23
N LYS A 215 8.82 4.86 -25.10
CA LYS A 215 9.21 6.16 -25.68
C LYS A 215 10.50 6.69 -25.08
N LYS A 216 10.70 6.55 -23.76
CA LYS A 216 11.97 6.94 -23.11
C LYS A 216 13.13 6.07 -23.58
N ALA A 217 12.95 4.75 -23.65
CA ALA A 217 13.97 3.84 -24.18
C ALA A 217 14.30 4.14 -25.65
N PHE A 218 13.30 4.39 -26.49
CA PHE A 218 13.49 4.74 -27.90
C PHE A 218 14.21 6.08 -28.04
N SER A 219 13.88 7.07 -27.20
CA SER A 219 14.57 8.35 -27.16
C SER A 219 16.05 8.19 -26.81
N ASP A 220 16.38 7.37 -25.81
CA ASP A 220 17.77 7.12 -25.43
C ASP A 220 18.52 6.32 -26.53
N LEU A 221 17.84 5.38 -27.21
CA LEU A 221 18.38 4.62 -28.36
C LEU A 221 18.59 5.50 -29.62
N ASP A 222 17.67 6.42 -29.92
CA ASP A 222 17.80 7.38 -31.04
C ASP A 222 18.94 8.36 -30.80
N ASN A 223 19.19 8.70 -29.53
CA ASN A 223 20.26 9.60 -29.13
C ASN A 223 21.59 8.86 -28.84
N ILE A 224 21.80 7.65 -29.37
CA ILE A 224 23.05 6.89 -29.15
C ILE A 224 24.30 7.67 -29.61
N LYS A 225 24.17 8.52 -30.65
CA LYS A 225 25.26 9.38 -31.14
C LYS A 225 25.79 10.27 -30.03
N SER A 226 24.91 10.94 -29.28
CA SER A 226 25.32 11.85 -28.20
C SER A 226 25.59 11.13 -26.89
N LEU A 227 24.75 10.15 -26.52
CA LEU A 227 24.83 9.46 -25.22
C LEU A 227 26.00 8.47 -25.16
N LEU A 228 26.12 7.59 -26.15
CA LEU A 228 27.20 6.61 -26.21
C LEU A 228 28.39 7.14 -27.01
N GLY A 229 28.17 7.63 -28.22
CA GLY A 229 29.20 8.18 -29.09
C GLY A 229 29.91 9.40 -28.48
N GLY A 230 29.14 10.35 -27.95
CA GLY A 230 29.66 11.50 -27.22
C GLY A 230 30.32 11.12 -25.90
N GLY A 231 29.78 10.14 -25.16
CA GLY A 231 30.41 9.61 -23.95
C GLY A 231 31.77 8.96 -24.23
N ILE A 232 31.90 8.23 -25.34
CA ILE A 232 33.17 7.67 -25.81
C ILE A 232 34.15 8.80 -26.21
N HIS A 233 33.68 9.78 -26.99
CA HIS A 233 34.49 10.94 -27.40
C HIS A 233 35.05 11.67 -26.17
N GLU A 234 34.21 12.00 -25.19
CA GLU A 234 34.61 12.74 -23.99
C GLU A 234 35.61 11.96 -23.13
N GLN A 235 35.45 10.64 -23.00
CA GLN A 235 36.42 9.80 -22.27
C GLN A 235 37.78 9.68 -22.98
N LEU A 236 37.78 9.71 -24.32
CA LEU A 236 39.00 9.58 -25.12
C LEU A 236 39.70 10.94 -25.34
N ARG A 237 38.95 12.03 -25.36
CA ARG A 237 39.42 13.40 -25.62
C ARG A 237 40.67 13.79 -24.81
N PRO A 238 40.71 13.65 -23.47
CA PRO A 238 41.87 14.06 -22.68
C PRO A 238 43.12 13.20 -22.90
N LYS A 239 42.98 12.04 -23.57
CA LYS A 239 44.11 11.16 -23.89
C LYS A 239 44.58 11.30 -25.33
N VAL A 240 43.66 11.47 -26.27
CA VAL A 240 43.93 11.48 -27.71
C VAL A 240 44.34 12.87 -28.19
N MET A 241 43.64 13.93 -27.78
CA MET A 241 43.93 15.31 -28.22
C MET A 241 45.37 15.74 -27.89
N PRO A 242 45.91 15.54 -26.68
CA PRO A 242 47.28 15.95 -26.38
C PRO A 242 48.34 15.17 -27.17
N VAL A 243 48.01 13.96 -27.64
CA VAL A 243 48.93 13.18 -28.48
C VAL A 243 48.95 13.74 -29.90
N LEU A 244 47.78 14.06 -30.46
CA LEU A 244 47.69 14.72 -31.76
C LEU A 244 48.37 16.11 -31.75
N ASP A 245 48.15 16.90 -30.70
CA ASP A 245 48.75 18.23 -30.54
C ASP A 245 50.29 18.14 -30.45
N ASN A 246 50.82 17.15 -29.72
CA ASN A 246 52.26 16.93 -29.64
C ASN A 246 52.87 16.50 -30.98
N ILE A 247 52.18 15.64 -31.74
CA ILE A 247 52.63 15.23 -33.08
C ILE A 247 52.62 16.43 -34.03
N LYS A 248 51.60 17.28 -33.96
CA LYS A 248 51.52 18.52 -34.73
C LYS A 248 52.66 19.48 -34.40
N ALA A 249 52.92 19.74 -33.12
CA ALA A 249 54.02 20.59 -32.68
C ALA A 249 55.39 20.05 -33.13
N MET A 250 55.57 18.73 -33.12
CA MET A 250 56.77 18.09 -33.62
C MET A 250 56.91 18.25 -35.14
N ALA A 251 55.83 18.07 -35.91
CA ALA A 251 55.83 18.26 -37.35
C ALA A 251 56.13 19.73 -37.74
N GLU A 252 55.58 20.69 -37.00
CA GLU A 252 55.88 22.12 -37.15
C GLU A 252 57.36 22.42 -36.86
N ALA A 253 57.90 21.90 -35.74
CA ALA A 253 59.31 22.08 -35.40
C ALA A 253 60.26 21.45 -36.45
N ILE A 254 59.90 20.29 -37.02
CA ILE A 254 60.67 19.64 -38.08
C ILE A 254 60.64 20.50 -39.36
N LYS A 255 59.48 21.05 -39.72
CA LYS A 255 59.34 21.95 -40.87
C LYS A 255 60.18 23.22 -40.70
N GLU A 256 60.11 23.88 -39.56
CA GLU A 256 60.92 25.05 -39.25
C GLU A 256 62.42 24.72 -39.30
N THR A 257 62.82 23.56 -38.77
CA THR A 257 64.21 23.09 -38.82
C THR A 257 64.66 22.84 -40.27
N LYS A 258 63.80 22.28 -41.12
CA LYS A 258 64.07 22.09 -42.55
C LYS A 258 64.28 23.43 -43.26
N GLU A 259 63.38 24.39 -43.06
CA GLU A 259 63.48 25.73 -43.65
C GLU A 259 64.78 26.43 -43.21
N ALA A 260 65.13 26.34 -41.93
CA ALA A 260 66.39 26.86 -41.40
C ALA A 260 67.62 26.19 -42.03
N LEU A 261 67.60 24.86 -42.21
CA LEU A 261 68.72 24.10 -42.78
C LEU A 261 68.91 24.38 -44.28
N VAL A 262 67.82 24.54 -45.03
CA VAL A 262 67.85 24.93 -46.44
C VAL A 262 68.42 26.34 -46.59
N ASN A 263 68.00 27.28 -45.72
CA ASN A 263 68.54 28.64 -45.69
C ASN A 263 70.02 28.68 -45.27
N LEU A 264 70.47 27.77 -44.41
CA LEU A 264 71.88 27.62 -44.07
C LEU A 264 72.72 27.12 -45.25
N ASN A 265 72.18 26.18 -46.04
CA ASN A 265 72.85 25.67 -47.22
C ASN A 265 72.94 26.71 -48.34
N THR A 266 71.93 27.57 -48.51
CA THR A 266 71.98 28.68 -49.47
C THR A 266 72.97 29.77 -49.02
N THR A 267 72.96 30.15 -47.75
CA THR A 267 73.94 31.12 -47.22
C THR A 267 75.38 30.61 -47.28
N LEU A 268 75.62 29.31 -47.07
CA LEU A 268 76.94 28.69 -47.22
C LEU A 268 77.41 28.71 -48.69
N LYS A 269 76.48 28.56 -49.64
CA LYS A 269 76.75 28.70 -51.08
C LYS A 269 77.12 30.14 -51.45
N GLU A 270 76.42 31.13 -50.88
CA GLU A 270 76.74 32.55 -51.05
C GLU A 270 78.09 32.95 -50.41
N LEU A 271 78.43 32.37 -49.25
CA LEU A 271 79.74 32.58 -48.60
C LEU A 271 80.89 32.02 -49.46
N LYS A 272 80.66 30.90 -50.14
CA LYS A 272 81.62 30.25 -51.06
C LYS A 272 81.85 31.09 -52.33
N GLU A 273 80.82 31.78 -52.82
CA GLU A 273 80.91 32.70 -53.97
C GLU A 273 81.54 34.06 -53.60
N SER A 274 81.37 34.55 -52.36
CA SER A 274 81.98 35.79 -51.85
C SER A 274 83.51 35.71 -51.60
N THR A 275 84.08 34.49 -51.62
CA THR A 275 85.49 34.21 -51.33
C THR A 275 86.47 34.67 -52.44
N ALA A 276 85.97 35.24 -53.55
CA ALA A 276 86.79 35.67 -54.70
C ALA A 276 87.53 37.04 -54.54
N ARG A 277 87.45 37.73 -53.38
CA ARG A 277 87.98 39.12 -53.24
C ARG A 277 89.10 39.35 -52.22
N LEU A 278 89.68 38.34 -51.57
CA LEU A 278 90.69 38.56 -50.52
C LEU A 278 92.00 37.77 -50.77
N ASN A 279 92.67 38.02 -51.89
CA ASN A 279 93.71 37.12 -52.44
C ASN A 279 95.18 37.57 -52.32
N THR A 280 95.61 38.34 -51.32
CA THR A 280 97.05 38.66 -51.22
C THR A 280 97.68 38.65 -49.83
N SER A 281 96.93 38.52 -48.74
CA SER A 281 97.53 38.44 -47.39
C SER A 281 97.25 37.14 -46.63
N LEU A 282 96.54 36.18 -47.25
CA LEU A 282 96.15 34.93 -46.60
C LEU A 282 96.90 33.70 -47.13
N SER A 283 98.07 33.85 -47.76
CA SER A 283 98.90 32.70 -48.18
C SER A 283 99.59 32.03 -46.99
N ASP A 284 99.95 32.82 -45.96
CA ASP A 284 100.66 32.29 -44.78
C ASP A 284 99.71 31.82 -43.66
N VAL A 285 98.47 32.33 -43.63
CA VAL A 285 97.41 31.76 -42.79
C VAL A 285 96.82 30.50 -43.45
N ARG A 286 96.74 30.43 -44.78
CA ARG A 286 96.33 29.25 -45.53
C ARG A 286 97.20 28.02 -45.24
N ARG A 287 98.51 28.19 -45.04
CA ARG A 287 99.40 27.05 -44.72
C ARG A 287 99.18 26.50 -43.29
N ASN A 288 98.81 27.35 -42.34
CA ASN A 288 98.49 26.95 -40.96
C ASN A 288 97.02 26.46 -40.82
N VAL A 289 96.14 26.87 -41.73
CA VAL A 289 94.73 26.44 -41.82
C VAL A 289 94.57 25.16 -42.66
N GLU A 290 95.40 24.89 -43.67
CA GLU A 290 95.45 23.60 -44.39
C GLU A 290 95.91 22.44 -43.49
N GLN A 291 96.64 22.73 -42.41
CA GLN A 291 96.98 21.77 -41.36
C GLN A 291 95.90 21.65 -40.26
N SER A 292 94.89 22.54 -40.24
CA SER A 292 93.74 22.52 -39.32
C SER A 292 92.38 22.22 -40.00
N LEU A 293 92.34 22.06 -41.33
CA LEU A 293 91.13 21.72 -42.12
C LEU A 293 91.18 20.30 -42.69
N GLY A 294 91.63 19.36 -41.85
CA GLY A 294 91.42 17.93 -42.02
C GLY A 294 90.49 17.37 -40.94
N ASP A 295 89.43 18.09 -40.55
CA ASP A 295 88.44 17.53 -39.62
C ASP A 295 87.38 16.70 -40.38
N PRO A 296 87.29 15.38 -40.10
CA PRO A 296 86.51 14.43 -40.85
C PRO A 296 85.14 14.13 -40.23
N MET A 297 84.47 15.06 -39.56
CA MET A 297 83.18 14.75 -38.89
C MET A 297 81.96 14.51 -39.80
N CYS A 298 81.97 14.87 -41.09
CA CYS A 298 80.88 14.53 -42.03
C CYS A 298 81.24 13.45 -43.07
N ALA A 299 82.46 12.90 -43.03
CA ALA A 299 82.91 11.81 -43.88
C ALA A 299 83.26 10.54 -43.10
N VAL A 300 83.19 10.58 -41.76
CA VAL A 300 83.43 9.43 -40.88
C VAL A 300 82.09 8.75 -40.52
N PRO A 301 81.96 7.42 -40.71
CA PRO A 301 80.91 6.63 -40.07
C PRO A 301 81.08 6.75 -38.55
N PRO A 302 80.11 7.32 -37.81
CA PRO A 302 78.66 7.16 -38.01
C PRO A 302 77.88 8.43 -38.39
N VAL A 303 78.52 9.60 -38.52
CA VAL A 303 77.82 10.90 -38.71
C VAL A 303 77.39 11.13 -40.16
N ALA A 304 78.14 10.63 -41.14
CA ALA A 304 77.77 10.70 -42.56
C ALA A 304 76.48 9.90 -42.89
N THR A 305 76.30 8.76 -42.22
CA THR A 305 75.07 7.94 -42.28
C THR A 305 73.88 8.66 -41.66
N THR A 306 74.06 9.27 -40.48
CA THR A 306 73.04 10.09 -39.81
C THR A 306 72.58 11.26 -40.69
N CYS A 307 73.52 12.01 -41.28
CA CYS A 307 73.19 13.16 -42.11
C CYS A 307 72.48 12.79 -43.43
N ASN A 308 72.84 11.65 -44.04
CA ASN A 308 72.15 11.13 -45.22
C ASN A 308 70.77 10.54 -44.89
N ASN A 309 70.62 9.85 -43.76
CA ASN A 309 69.33 9.35 -43.28
C ASN A 309 68.38 10.51 -42.98
N ILE A 310 68.85 11.55 -42.28
CA ILE A 310 68.10 12.79 -42.04
C ILE A 310 67.68 13.44 -43.36
N ARG A 311 68.57 13.54 -44.35
CA ARG A 311 68.27 14.13 -45.66
C ARG A 311 67.21 13.35 -46.45
N VAL A 312 67.22 12.02 -46.38
CA VAL A 312 66.21 11.15 -47.00
C VAL A 312 64.88 11.26 -46.26
N SER A 313 64.87 11.21 -44.92
CA SER A 313 63.66 11.38 -44.10
C SER A 313 63.02 12.77 -44.27
N LEU A 314 63.82 13.83 -44.43
CA LEU A 314 63.35 15.21 -44.67
C LEU A 314 62.78 15.42 -46.08
N GLY A 315 63.25 14.68 -47.08
CA GLY A 315 62.72 14.71 -48.44
C GLY A 315 61.35 14.04 -48.58
N GLN A 316 61.01 13.10 -47.68
CA GLN A 316 59.73 12.39 -47.66
C GLN A 316 58.64 13.12 -46.86
N LEU A 317 59.00 14.17 -46.11
CA LEU A 317 58.10 14.96 -45.28
C LEU A 317 57.32 16.04 -46.06
N ASP A 318 57.59 16.21 -47.37
CA ASP A 318 57.08 17.37 -48.12
C ASP A 318 55.67 17.23 -48.70
N ASP A 319 54.96 16.10 -48.54
CA ASP A 319 53.66 15.97 -49.23
C ASP A 319 52.58 15.04 -48.65
N ASN A 320 52.68 14.49 -47.42
CA ASN A 320 51.58 13.63 -46.91
C ASN A 320 51.56 13.42 -45.39
N THR A 321 51.54 14.48 -44.58
CA THR A 321 51.06 14.36 -43.18
C THR A 321 49.76 15.12 -43.04
N ASP A 322 48.67 14.55 -43.57
CA ASP A 322 47.32 15.04 -43.31
C ASP A 322 46.92 14.71 -41.87
N LEU A 323 47.49 15.45 -40.91
CA LEU A 323 47.09 15.41 -39.50
C LEU A 323 45.63 15.87 -39.33
N GLY A 324 45.07 16.59 -40.30
CA GLY A 324 43.66 16.94 -40.37
C GLY A 324 42.75 15.70 -40.39
N GLN A 325 43.18 14.63 -41.06
CA GLN A 325 42.48 13.34 -41.06
C GLN A 325 42.42 12.70 -39.67
N GLY A 326 43.43 12.88 -38.82
CA GLY A 326 43.45 12.37 -37.45
C GLY A 326 42.43 13.07 -36.54
N TYR A 327 42.37 14.42 -36.60
CA TYR A 327 41.37 15.20 -35.87
C TYR A 327 39.95 14.93 -36.37
N LYS A 328 39.78 14.80 -37.70
CA LYS A 328 38.50 14.45 -38.32
C LYS A 328 38.03 13.06 -37.88
N SER A 329 38.89 12.05 -37.98
CA SER A 329 38.56 10.68 -37.57
C SER A 329 38.24 10.56 -36.08
N PHE A 330 38.85 11.39 -35.23
CA PHE A 330 38.51 11.45 -33.80
C PHE A 330 37.15 12.13 -33.54
N ASN A 331 36.86 13.23 -34.24
CA ASN A 331 35.59 13.95 -34.10
C ASN A 331 34.41 13.20 -34.76
N ASP A 332 34.68 12.32 -35.71
CA ASP A 332 33.67 11.46 -36.37
C ASP A 332 33.32 10.20 -35.54
N ILE A 333 33.99 9.96 -34.41
CA ILE A 333 33.70 8.82 -33.51
C ILE A 333 32.20 8.70 -33.16
N PRO A 334 31.49 9.77 -32.75
CA PRO A 334 30.06 9.67 -32.46
C PRO A 334 29.22 9.20 -33.65
N GLU A 335 29.58 9.61 -34.86
CA GLU A 335 28.90 9.24 -36.11
C GLU A 335 29.23 7.82 -36.53
N MET A 336 30.48 7.40 -36.36
CA MET A 336 30.91 6.02 -36.56
C MET A 336 30.19 5.05 -35.61
N VAL A 337 30.04 5.43 -34.34
CA VAL A 337 29.26 4.67 -33.34
C VAL A 337 27.81 4.57 -33.82
N GLN A 338 27.17 5.67 -34.23
CA GLN A 338 25.81 5.62 -34.75
C GLN A 338 25.67 4.64 -35.93
N ASN A 339 26.56 4.75 -36.94
CA ASN A 339 26.51 3.93 -38.15
C ASN A 339 26.76 2.44 -37.87
N GLN A 340 27.69 2.11 -36.98
CA GLN A 340 27.98 0.72 -36.60
C GLN A 340 26.86 0.10 -35.77
N THR A 341 26.07 0.90 -35.05
CA THR A 341 25.07 0.40 -34.09
C THR A 341 23.65 0.36 -34.66
N THR A 342 23.43 0.85 -35.89
CA THR A 342 22.10 0.94 -36.54
C THR A 342 21.32 -0.38 -36.53
N ASN A 343 21.97 -1.50 -36.90
CA ASN A 343 21.31 -2.81 -36.97
C ASN A 343 20.92 -3.31 -35.58
N ILE A 344 21.81 -3.20 -34.61
CA ILE A 344 21.59 -3.66 -33.23
C ILE A 344 20.48 -2.84 -32.55
N ILE A 345 20.46 -1.51 -32.74
CA ILE A 345 19.37 -0.66 -32.25
C ILE A 345 18.04 -1.05 -32.90
N SER A 346 18.05 -1.38 -34.20
CA SER A 346 16.84 -1.83 -34.89
C SER A 346 16.34 -3.16 -34.34
N ASP A 347 17.24 -4.06 -33.97
CA ASP A 347 16.91 -5.34 -33.34
C ASP A 347 16.34 -5.15 -31.93
N ILE A 348 16.98 -4.32 -31.10
CA ILE A 348 16.47 -3.95 -29.77
C ILE A 348 15.08 -3.30 -29.88
N LYS A 349 14.87 -2.36 -30.81
CA LYS A 349 13.56 -1.75 -31.05
C LYS A 349 12.51 -2.78 -31.48
N ARG A 350 12.90 -3.80 -32.25
CA ARG A 350 11.99 -4.89 -32.66
C ARG A 350 11.59 -5.73 -31.46
N THR A 351 12.54 -6.11 -30.60
CA THR A 351 12.29 -6.84 -29.35
C THR A 351 11.37 -6.04 -28.42
N LEU A 352 11.61 -4.73 -28.25
CA LEU A 352 10.75 -3.86 -27.45
C LEU A 352 9.36 -3.64 -28.05
N ASN A 353 9.23 -3.67 -29.38
CA ASN A 353 7.91 -3.65 -30.02
C ASN A 353 7.17 -4.99 -29.82
N SER A 354 7.87 -6.13 -29.90
CA SER A 354 7.30 -7.45 -29.62
C SER A 354 6.76 -7.52 -28.19
N ILE A 355 7.56 -7.12 -27.20
CA ILE A 355 7.12 -7.05 -25.79
C ILE A 355 5.89 -6.16 -25.63
N GLY A 356 5.83 -5.05 -26.36
CA GLY A 356 4.66 -4.18 -26.36
C GLY A 356 3.40 -4.84 -26.89
N SER A 357 3.54 -5.59 -27.99
CA SER A 357 2.44 -6.38 -28.55
C SER A 357 2.00 -7.50 -27.62
N ASP A 358 2.94 -8.16 -26.94
CA ASP A 358 2.63 -9.21 -25.95
C ASP A 358 1.86 -8.62 -24.75
N ILE A 359 2.29 -7.47 -24.23
CA ILE A 359 1.60 -6.75 -23.14
C ILE A 359 0.19 -6.29 -23.56
N GLU A 360 0.03 -5.76 -24.77
CA GLU A 360 -1.29 -5.38 -25.32
C GLU A 360 -2.21 -6.59 -25.51
N ASN A 361 -1.67 -7.72 -25.99
CA ASN A 361 -2.41 -8.96 -26.16
C ASN A 361 -2.85 -9.55 -24.81
N ILE A 362 -2.02 -9.47 -23.77
CA ILE A 362 -2.39 -9.86 -22.39
C ILE A 362 -3.59 -9.04 -21.91
N GLY A 363 -3.58 -7.72 -22.14
CA GLY A 363 -4.71 -6.85 -21.79
C GLY A 363 -6.03 -7.23 -22.46
N GLN A 364 -5.99 -7.81 -23.67
CA GLN A 364 -7.17 -8.23 -24.43
C GLN A 364 -7.62 -9.66 -24.12
N GLN A 365 -6.69 -10.56 -23.76
CA GLN A 365 -6.98 -11.98 -23.54
C GLN A 365 -7.55 -12.29 -22.17
N ILE A 366 -7.32 -11.43 -21.16
CA ILE A 366 -7.93 -11.66 -19.85
C ILE A 366 -9.43 -11.31 -19.98
N PRO A 367 -10.37 -12.26 -19.78
CA PRO A 367 -11.82 -12.03 -19.90
C PRO A 367 -12.36 -11.27 -18.68
N ILE A 368 -11.71 -10.16 -18.33
CA ILE A 368 -12.01 -9.35 -17.14
C ILE A 368 -13.38 -8.72 -17.33
N GLN A 369 -13.71 -8.23 -18.53
CA GLN A 369 -15.00 -7.59 -18.81
C GLN A 369 -16.19 -8.54 -18.61
N ASP A 370 -16.10 -9.79 -19.05
CA ASP A 370 -17.19 -10.76 -18.91
C ASP A 370 -17.37 -11.23 -17.46
N LYS A 371 -16.28 -11.38 -16.71
CA LYS A 371 -16.36 -11.72 -15.28
C LYS A 371 -16.86 -10.54 -14.45
N LEU A 372 -16.41 -9.33 -14.75
CA LEU A 372 -16.88 -8.09 -14.12
C LEU A 372 -18.36 -7.82 -14.44
N SER A 373 -18.82 -8.07 -15.67
CA SER A 373 -20.21 -7.85 -16.07
C SER A 373 -21.17 -8.79 -15.34
N ASN A 374 -20.80 -10.07 -15.18
CA ASN A 374 -21.55 -11.03 -14.37
C ASN A 374 -21.65 -10.58 -12.90
N PHE A 375 -20.53 -10.11 -12.32
CA PHE A 375 -20.52 -9.62 -10.95
C PHE A 375 -21.32 -8.32 -10.77
N MET A 376 -21.25 -7.41 -11.75
CA MET A 376 -22.12 -6.23 -11.83
C MET A 376 -23.60 -6.61 -11.90
N GLY A 377 -23.95 -7.69 -12.60
CA GLY A 377 -25.30 -8.27 -12.62
C GLY A 377 -25.78 -8.62 -11.21
N TYR A 378 -24.99 -9.39 -10.46
CA TYR A 378 -25.32 -9.74 -9.07
C TYR A 378 -25.48 -8.52 -8.17
N ILE A 379 -24.64 -7.49 -8.33
CA ILE A 379 -24.78 -6.23 -7.58
C ILE A 379 -26.09 -5.53 -7.93
N ASN A 380 -26.41 -5.38 -9.22
CA ASN A 380 -27.63 -4.71 -9.65
C ASN A 380 -28.88 -5.45 -9.21
N ASP A 381 -28.89 -6.78 -9.27
CA ASP A 381 -30.00 -7.61 -8.79
C ASP A 381 -30.19 -7.46 -7.28
N THR A 382 -29.08 -7.47 -6.52
CA THR A 382 -29.12 -7.29 -5.06
C THR A 382 -29.56 -5.88 -4.68
N GLU A 383 -29.04 -4.85 -5.35
CA GLU A 383 -29.43 -3.46 -5.14
C GLU A 383 -30.91 -3.25 -5.44
N THR A 384 -31.41 -3.82 -6.54
CA THR A 384 -32.83 -3.78 -6.89
C THR A 384 -33.68 -4.48 -5.82
N TYR A 385 -33.27 -5.67 -5.36
CA TYR A 385 -33.95 -6.39 -4.29
C TYR A 385 -33.97 -5.58 -2.99
N ILE A 386 -32.86 -4.95 -2.61
CA ILE A 386 -32.80 -4.11 -1.41
C ILE A 386 -33.69 -2.88 -1.59
N HIS A 387 -33.60 -2.15 -2.69
CA HIS A 387 -34.45 -0.97 -2.91
C HIS A 387 -35.94 -1.28 -2.96
N GLN A 388 -36.32 -2.45 -3.45
CA GLN A 388 -37.73 -2.89 -3.45
C GLN A 388 -38.23 -3.28 -2.05
N ASN A 389 -37.38 -3.90 -1.23
CA ASN A 389 -37.76 -4.35 0.12
C ASN A 389 -37.47 -3.34 1.24
N LEU A 390 -36.66 -2.31 0.99
CA LEU A 390 -36.36 -1.32 2.02
C LEU A 390 -37.60 -0.49 2.44
N PRO A 391 -38.47 -0.04 1.52
CA PRO A 391 -39.70 0.67 1.90
C PRO A 391 -40.64 -0.18 2.76
N THR A 392 -40.74 -1.48 2.49
CA THR A 392 -41.57 -2.40 3.30
C THR A 392 -40.99 -2.59 4.69
N LEU A 393 -39.65 -2.61 4.82
CA LEU A 393 -38.97 -2.59 6.12
C LEU A 393 -39.19 -1.27 6.88
N GLU A 394 -39.16 -0.12 6.22
CA GLU A 394 -39.46 1.19 6.83
C GLU A 394 -40.93 1.28 7.30
N GLU A 395 -41.85 0.69 6.55
CA GLU A 395 -43.26 0.58 6.93
C GLU A 395 -43.45 -0.33 8.15
N TYR A 396 -42.87 -1.54 8.14
CA TYR A 396 -42.87 -2.45 9.28
C TYR A 396 -42.25 -1.80 10.53
N ASP A 397 -41.14 -1.09 10.36
CA ASP A 397 -40.48 -0.37 11.45
C ASP A 397 -41.38 0.73 12.03
N SER A 398 -42.22 1.37 11.21
CA SER A 398 -43.19 2.37 11.69
C SER A 398 -44.21 1.74 12.65
N TYR A 399 -44.71 0.54 12.33
CA TYR A 399 -45.60 -0.22 13.22
C TYR A 399 -44.88 -0.72 14.48
N ARG A 400 -43.66 -1.24 14.33
CA ARG A 400 -42.81 -1.69 15.45
C ARG A 400 -42.52 -0.54 16.41
N TRP A 401 -42.17 0.64 15.89
CA TRP A 401 -41.88 1.84 16.67
C TRP A 401 -43.12 2.30 17.43
N LEU A 402 -44.29 2.33 16.78
CA LEU A 402 -45.56 2.68 17.43
C LEU A 402 -45.90 1.68 18.54
N GLY A 403 -45.74 0.37 18.30
CA GLY A 403 -45.94 -0.67 19.29
C GLY A 403 -45.03 -0.49 20.52
N GLY A 404 -43.74 -0.21 20.29
CA GLY A 404 -42.78 0.10 21.34
C GLY A 404 -43.15 1.35 22.15
N LEU A 405 -43.65 2.40 21.48
CA LEU A 405 -44.14 3.61 22.13
C LEU A 405 -45.36 3.33 23.02
N VAL A 406 -46.34 2.58 22.52
CA VAL A 406 -47.54 2.19 23.30
C VAL A 406 -47.14 1.41 24.54
N VAL A 407 -46.22 0.43 24.41
CA VAL A 407 -45.70 -0.35 25.54
C VAL A 407 -45.01 0.53 26.58
N CYS A 408 -44.13 1.45 26.16
CA CYS A 408 -43.43 2.35 27.07
C CYS A 408 -44.40 3.33 27.75
N CYS A 409 -45.42 3.83 27.05
CA CYS A 409 -46.47 4.68 27.61
C CYS A 409 -47.33 3.94 28.64
N LEU A 410 -47.71 2.68 28.38
CA LEU A 410 -48.44 1.84 29.35
C LEU A 410 -47.63 1.62 30.63
N LEU A 411 -46.33 1.33 30.52
CA LEU A 411 -45.44 1.21 31.67
C LEU A 411 -45.29 2.53 32.43
N THR A 412 -45.19 3.64 31.71
CA THR A 412 -45.14 4.99 32.31
C THR A 412 -46.40 5.27 33.10
N LEU A 413 -47.58 4.95 32.55
CA LEU A 413 -48.86 5.11 33.22
C LEU A 413 -48.93 4.35 34.55
N VAL A 414 -48.47 3.09 34.57
CA VAL A 414 -48.38 2.27 35.80
C VAL A 414 -47.49 2.96 36.84
N VAL A 415 -46.31 3.41 36.44
CA VAL A 415 -45.37 4.08 37.34
C VAL A 415 -45.90 5.42 37.84
N VAL A 416 -46.60 6.18 37.00
CA VAL A 416 -47.27 7.43 37.41
C VAL A 416 -48.31 7.16 38.48
N PHE A 417 -49.13 6.12 38.33
CA PHE A 417 -50.09 5.73 39.38
C PHE A 417 -49.39 5.34 40.69
N TYR A 418 -48.24 4.66 40.62
CA TYR A 418 -47.46 4.36 41.83
C TYR A 418 -46.84 5.61 42.47
N TYR A 419 -46.31 6.55 41.69
CA TYR A 419 -45.79 7.81 42.24
C TYR A 419 -46.91 8.67 42.86
N LEU A 420 -48.03 8.84 42.17
CA LEU A 420 -49.20 9.56 42.72
C LEU A 420 -49.72 8.86 43.98
N GLY A 421 -49.80 7.54 43.95
CA GLY A 421 -50.19 6.72 45.10
C GLY A 421 -49.26 6.87 46.30
N LEU A 422 -47.93 6.87 46.06
CA LEU A 422 -46.91 7.11 47.07
C LEU A 422 -47.01 8.54 47.64
N MET A 423 -47.05 9.56 46.77
CA MET A 423 -47.10 10.97 47.17
C MET A 423 -48.38 11.29 47.97
N CYS A 424 -49.55 10.93 47.46
CA CYS A 424 -50.82 11.12 48.18
C CYS A 424 -50.89 10.25 49.45
N GLY A 425 -50.30 9.05 49.42
CA GLY A 425 -50.26 8.13 50.55
C GLY A 425 -49.31 8.55 51.69
N THR A 426 -48.24 9.29 51.39
CA THR A 426 -47.31 9.86 52.38
C THR A 426 -47.75 11.23 52.86
N CYS A 427 -48.16 12.12 51.95
CA CYS A 427 -48.58 13.49 52.29
C CYS A 427 -49.95 13.52 52.98
N GLY A 428 -50.87 12.62 52.61
CA GLY A 428 -52.18 12.51 53.25
C GLY A 428 -52.18 11.69 54.55
N TYR A 429 -51.03 11.21 55.01
CA TYR A 429 -50.96 10.33 56.17
C TYR A 429 -51.14 11.08 57.48
N ASP A 430 -52.24 10.78 58.17
CA ASP A 430 -52.48 11.19 59.55
C ASP A 430 -52.24 10.02 60.51
N ARG A 431 -51.43 10.25 61.55
CA ARG A 431 -51.10 9.26 62.59
C ARG A 431 -52.23 9.07 63.59
N HIS A 432 -53.13 10.04 63.72
CA HIS A 432 -54.23 10.07 64.69
C HIS A 432 -55.58 9.63 64.09
N ALA A 433 -55.69 9.56 62.76
CA ALA A 433 -56.89 9.08 62.09
C ALA A 433 -56.99 7.55 62.08
N THR A 434 -58.16 7.01 62.43
CA THR A 434 -58.46 5.58 62.25
C THR A 434 -58.60 5.24 60.76
N PRO A 435 -58.38 3.98 60.34
CA PRO A 435 -58.49 3.56 58.94
C PRO A 435 -59.84 3.89 58.27
N THR A 436 -60.92 3.99 59.05
CA THR A 436 -62.28 4.33 58.60
C THR A 436 -62.56 5.85 58.52
N ARG A 437 -61.65 6.70 59.01
CA ARG A 437 -61.74 8.18 58.97
C ARG A 437 -60.53 8.83 58.28
N ARG A 438 -59.96 8.17 57.25
CA ARG A 438 -58.85 8.75 56.49
C ARG A 438 -59.29 10.00 55.72
N GLY A 439 -58.41 10.99 55.65
CA GLY A 439 -58.60 12.16 54.80
C GLY A 439 -58.68 11.79 53.31
N CYS A 440 -59.37 12.62 52.53
CA CYS A 440 -59.61 12.41 51.09
C CYS A 440 -58.30 12.08 50.33
N VAL A 441 -57.22 12.83 50.60
CA VAL A 441 -55.90 12.63 49.96
C VAL A 441 -55.33 11.24 50.21
N SER A 442 -55.40 10.72 51.44
CA SER A 442 -54.89 9.37 51.74
C SER A 442 -55.75 8.28 51.13
N ASN A 443 -57.06 8.49 50.99
CA ASN A 443 -57.93 7.54 50.32
C ASN A 443 -57.60 7.46 48.83
N THR A 444 -57.46 8.63 48.18
CA THR A 444 -57.05 8.74 46.77
C THR A 444 -55.69 8.07 46.50
N GLY A 445 -54.71 8.20 47.41
CA GLY A 445 -53.44 7.49 47.29
C GLY A 445 -53.57 5.97 47.27
N GLY A 446 -54.46 5.41 48.11
CA GLY A 446 -54.76 3.97 48.11
C GLY A 446 -55.45 3.51 46.82
N VAL A 447 -56.35 4.32 46.27
CA VAL A 447 -57.00 4.04 44.98
C VAL A 447 -55.98 4.02 43.84
N PHE A 448 -55.08 4.99 43.76
CA PHE A 448 -54.04 5.01 42.72
C PHE A 448 -53.11 3.79 42.79
N LEU A 449 -52.68 3.37 43.99
CA LEU A 449 -51.88 2.14 44.14
C LEU A 449 -52.64 0.90 43.66
N MET A 450 -53.92 0.79 44.00
CA MET A 450 -54.75 -0.34 43.57
C MET A 450 -55.01 -0.35 42.06
N VAL A 451 -55.22 0.82 41.45
CA VAL A 451 -55.35 0.97 39.99
C VAL A 451 -54.05 0.55 39.30
N GLY A 452 -52.90 1.01 39.79
CA GLY A 452 -51.59 0.61 39.26
C GLY A 452 -51.37 -0.90 39.30
N VAL A 453 -51.74 -1.56 40.41
CA VAL A 453 -51.68 -3.02 40.55
C VAL A 453 -52.62 -3.72 39.57
N GLY A 454 -53.87 -3.23 39.42
CA GLY A 454 -54.84 -3.78 38.48
C GLY A 454 -54.37 -3.72 37.03
N VAL A 455 -53.85 -2.55 36.60
CA VAL A 455 -53.27 -2.38 35.25
C VAL A 455 -52.04 -3.27 35.06
N SER A 456 -51.21 -3.45 36.11
CA SER A 456 -50.06 -4.36 36.06
C SER A 456 -50.48 -5.80 35.82
N PHE A 457 -51.46 -6.34 36.56
CA PHE A 457 -51.94 -7.71 36.32
C PHE A 457 -52.50 -7.91 34.92
N LEU A 458 -53.15 -6.88 34.35
CA LEU A 458 -53.75 -6.96 33.03
C LEU A 458 -52.71 -7.02 31.90
N PHE A 459 -51.62 -6.25 32.00
CA PHE A 459 -50.64 -6.11 30.90
C PHE A 459 -49.29 -6.79 31.15
N CYS A 460 -48.93 -7.17 32.38
CA CYS A 460 -47.60 -7.73 32.66
C CYS A 460 -47.32 -9.06 31.93
N TRP A 461 -48.34 -9.89 31.70
CA TRP A 461 -48.15 -11.14 30.95
C TRP A 461 -47.86 -10.85 29.46
N VAL A 462 -48.56 -9.88 28.85
CA VAL A 462 -48.30 -9.44 27.46
C VAL A 462 -46.87 -8.91 27.32
N LEU A 463 -46.44 -8.06 28.25
CA LEU A 463 -45.09 -7.52 28.27
C LEU A 463 -44.03 -8.60 28.44
N MET A 464 -44.30 -9.59 29.30
CA MET A 464 -43.39 -10.72 29.48
C MET A 464 -43.31 -11.59 28.23
N THR A 465 -44.42 -11.79 27.50
CA THR A 465 -44.41 -12.49 26.20
C THR A 465 -43.49 -11.80 25.20
N ILE A 466 -43.59 -10.48 25.05
CA ILE A 466 -42.71 -9.70 24.15
C ILE A 466 -41.25 -9.86 24.57
N VAL A 467 -40.96 -9.77 25.87
CA VAL A 467 -39.60 -9.92 26.42
C VAL A 467 -39.04 -11.31 26.15
N VAL A 468 -39.81 -12.39 26.37
CA VAL A 468 -39.33 -13.77 26.12
C VAL A 468 -39.04 -13.99 24.65
N LEU A 469 -39.94 -13.56 23.75
CA LEU A 469 -39.76 -13.75 22.31
C LEU A 469 -38.52 -12.99 21.79
N THR A 470 -38.40 -11.71 22.16
CA THR A 470 -37.25 -10.89 21.77
C THR A 470 -35.94 -11.37 22.38
N PHE A 471 -35.96 -11.90 23.61
CA PHE A 471 -34.78 -12.46 24.26
C PHE A 471 -34.28 -13.75 23.58
N VAL A 472 -35.19 -14.69 23.30
CA VAL A 472 -34.83 -15.97 22.68
C VAL A 472 -34.29 -15.75 21.28
N ILE A 473 -34.93 -14.88 20.48
CA ILE A 473 -34.45 -14.58 19.12
C ILE A 473 -33.15 -13.79 19.19
N GLY A 474 -33.13 -12.65 19.90
CA GLY A 474 -31.97 -11.77 19.93
C GLY A 474 -30.75 -12.41 20.59
N GLY A 475 -30.93 -13.12 21.69
CA GLY A 475 -29.83 -13.79 22.40
C GLY A 475 -29.16 -14.88 21.55
N ASN A 476 -29.95 -15.62 20.76
CA ASN A 476 -29.43 -16.62 19.84
C ASN A 476 -28.71 -15.98 18.65
N VAL A 477 -29.28 -14.92 18.03
CA VAL A 477 -28.59 -14.25 16.91
C VAL A 477 -27.27 -13.63 17.37
N GLU A 478 -27.25 -13.02 18.55
CA GLU A 478 -26.03 -12.46 19.14
C GLU A 478 -24.94 -13.54 19.33
N LYS A 479 -25.30 -14.69 19.91
CA LYS A 479 -24.35 -15.77 20.22
C LYS A 479 -23.98 -16.67 19.04
N LEU A 480 -24.86 -16.86 18.06
CA LEU A 480 -24.66 -17.76 16.92
C LEU A 480 -24.21 -17.03 15.64
N VAL A 481 -24.45 -15.72 15.53
CA VAL A 481 -24.13 -14.94 14.31
C VAL A 481 -23.15 -13.81 14.61
N CYS A 482 -23.49 -12.90 15.54
CA CYS A 482 -22.71 -11.68 15.75
C CYS A 482 -21.32 -11.93 16.36
N GLU A 483 -21.24 -12.63 17.50
CA GLU A 483 -19.96 -12.94 18.14
C GLU A 483 -19.06 -13.86 17.27
N PRO A 484 -19.57 -14.92 16.60
CA PRO A 484 -18.79 -15.74 15.69
C PRO A 484 -18.35 -15.03 14.40
N TYR A 485 -19.10 -14.02 13.93
CA TYR A 485 -18.70 -13.19 12.80
C TYR A 485 -17.47 -12.33 13.15
N GLN A 486 -17.52 -11.62 14.29
CA GLN A 486 -16.41 -10.79 14.76
C GLN A 486 -15.12 -11.60 15.00
N ASN A 487 -15.26 -12.81 15.55
CA ASN A 487 -14.14 -13.73 15.78
C ASN A 487 -13.78 -14.60 14.56
N ARG A 488 -14.41 -14.35 13.40
CA ARG A 488 -14.21 -15.07 12.12
C ARG A 488 -14.50 -16.58 12.14
N LYS A 489 -15.01 -17.11 13.23
CA LYS A 489 -15.38 -18.54 13.36
C LYS A 489 -16.45 -18.96 12.36
N LEU A 490 -17.35 -18.04 11.97
CA LEU A 490 -18.35 -18.32 10.95
C LEU A 490 -17.69 -18.65 9.60
N PHE A 491 -16.64 -17.91 9.22
CA PHE A 491 -15.88 -18.17 7.99
C PHE A 491 -15.10 -19.48 8.08
N GLN A 492 -14.47 -19.76 9.23
CA GLN A 492 -13.77 -21.03 9.45
C GLN A 492 -14.68 -22.26 9.33
N ILE A 493 -15.97 -22.14 9.66
CA ILE A 493 -16.94 -23.20 9.40
C ILE A 493 -17.19 -23.35 7.90
N LEU A 494 -17.43 -22.25 7.18
CA LEU A 494 -17.63 -22.30 5.72
C LEU A 494 -16.41 -22.88 4.98
N ASP A 495 -15.21 -22.78 5.58
CA ASP A 495 -13.96 -23.34 5.09
C ASP A 495 -13.77 -24.85 5.35
N THR A 496 -14.74 -25.49 5.99
CA THR A 496 -14.70 -26.94 6.23
C THR A 496 -14.70 -27.71 4.90
N PRO A 497 -13.78 -28.70 4.73
CA PRO A 497 -13.71 -29.46 3.50
C PRO A 497 -15.03 -30.16 3.16
N TYR A 498 -15.46 -30.06 1.90
CA TYR A 498 -16.67 -30.74 1.39
C TYR A 498 -17.98 -30.37 2.10
N LEU A 499 -18.02 -29.24 2.81
CA LEU A 499 -19.19 -28.83 3.60
C LEU A 499 -20.34 -28.31 2.74
N LEU A 500 -20.05 -27.35 1.87
CA LEU A 500 -21.06 -26.68 1.04
C LEU A 500 -21.37 -27.45 -0.25
N ASN A 501 -20.43 -28.28 -0.70
CA ASN A 501 -20.56 -29.11 -1.90
C ASN A 501 -19.71 -30.38 -1.72
N GLU A 502 -20.30 -31.54 -2.00
CA GLU A 502 -19.61 -32.84 -1.88
C GLU A 502 -18.46 -33.00 -2.88
N ASN A 503 -18.52 -32.30 -4.02
CA ASN A 503 -17.51 -32.39 -5.07
C ASN A 503 -16.32 -31.45 -4.84
N TRP A 504 -16.47 -30.45 -3.97
CA TRP A 504 -15.46 -29.40 -3.81
C TRP A 504 -14.89 -29.41 -2.40
N LYS A 505 -13.58 -29.69 -2.31
CA LYS A 505 -12.84 -29.60 -1.05
C LYS A 505 -12.91 -28.18 -0.50
N TYR A 506 -12.54 -27.18 -1.29
CA TYR A 506 -12.75 -25.76 -0.93
C TYR A 506 -13.81 -25.14 -1.85
N TYR A 507 -14.89 -24.64 -1.27
CA TYR A 507 -16.04 -24.13 -2.04
C TYR A 507 -15.69 -22.92 -2.91
N LEU A 508 -14.96 -21.95 -2.35
CA LEU A 508 -14.50 -20.78 -3.11
C LEU A 508 -13.60 -21.18 -4.28
N SER A 509 -12.72 -22.15 -4.08
CA SER A 509 -11.86 -22.66 -5.16
C SER A 509 -12.68 -23.28 -6.30
N GLY A 510 -13.66 -24.12 -5.97
CA GLY A 510 -14.57 -24.69 -6.96
C GLY A 510 -15.39 -23.63 -7.70
N MET A 511 -15.83 -22.58 -7.00
CA MET A 511 -16.58 -21.47 -7.62
C MET A 511 -15.72 -20.59 -8.53
N VAL A 512 -14.50 -20.23 -8.11
CA VAL A 512 -13.63 -19.28 -8.84
C VAL A 512 -12.87 -19.97 -9.98
N PHE A 513 -12.31 -21.16 -9.71
CA PHE A 513 -11.40 -21.86 -10.63
C PHE A 513 -12.00 -23.08 -11.30
N ASN A 514 -13.19 -23.51 -10.90
CA ASN A 514 -13.75 -24.83 -11.26
C ASN A 514 -12.79 -26.00 -10.90
N ASN A 515 -11.88 -25.77 -9.96
CA ASN A 515 -10.90 -26.73 -9.45
C ASN A 515 -11.00 -26.74 -7.92
N PRO A 516 -11.22 -27.89 -7.27
CA PRO A 516 -11.43 -27.94 -5.83
C PRO A 516 -10.15 -27.98 -4.97
N ASP A 517 -8.97 -28.19 -5.57
CA ASP A 517 -7.75 -28.54 -4.82
C ASP A 517 -6.93 -27.33 -4.34
N ILE A 518 -7.25 -26.11 -4.80
CA ILE A 518 -6.55 -24.89 -4.39
C ILE A 518 -7.06 -24.47 -3.01
N ASN A 519 -6.14 -24.14 -2.09
CA ASN A 519 -6.45 -23.74 -0.72
C ASN A 519 -6.98 -22.31 -0.62
N LEU A 520 -8.17 -22.05 -1.19
CA LEU A 520 -8.85 -20.75 -1.12
C LEU A 520 -9.98 -20.79 -0.08
N THR A 521 -9.82 -20.02 1.01
CA THR A 521 -10.71 -20.02 2.18
C THR A 521 -11.38 -18.64 2.38
N PHE A 522 -12.63 -18.63 2.82
CA PHE A 522 -13.42 -17.45 3.15
C PHE A 522 -12.75 -16.58 4.22
N GLU A 523 -12.15 -17.19 5.26
CA GLU A 523 -11.46 -16.43 6.30
C GLU A 523 -10.28 -15.64 5.73
N GLN A 524 -9.44 -16.31 4.92
CA GLN A 524 -8.30 -15.69 4.25
C GLN A 524 -8.77 -14.55 3.33
N VAL A 525 -9.75 -14.82 2.46
CA VAL A 525 -10.28 -13.81 1.52
C VAL A 525 -10.82 -12.59 2.26
N TYR A 526 -11.60 -12.80 3.32
CA TYR A 526 -12.13 -11.71 4.12
C TYR A 526 -11.01 -10.92 4.82
N SER A 527 -10.02 -11.60 5.41
CA SER A 527 -8.90 -10.94 6.10
C SER A 527 -8.02 -10.13 5.14
N ASP A 528 -7.68 -10.71 3.99
CA ASP A 528 -6.89 -10.05 2.94
C ASP A 528 -7.60 -8.81 2.39
N CYS A 529 -8.92 -8.89 2.19
CA CYS A 529 -9.72 -7.72 1.82
C CYS A 529 -9.78 -6.66 2.91
N LYS A 530 -9.85 -7.05 4.19
CA LYS A 530 -9.81 -6.11 5.32
C LYS A 530 -8.48 -5.37 5.41
N GLU A 531 -7.39 -6.02 5.01
CA GLU A 531 -6.04 -5.44 4.88
C GLU A 531 -5.83 -4.64 3.59
N ASN A 532 -6.89 -4.45 2.77
CA ASN A 532 -6.85 -3.72 1.50
C ASN A 532 -5.90 -4.32 0.46
N LYS A 533 -5.75 -5.66 0.44
CA LYS A 533 -4.98 -6.36 -0.60
C LYS A 533 -5.74 -6.41 -1.93
N GLY A 534 -4.98 -6.52 -3.02
CA GLY A 534 -5.51 -6.72 -4.38
C GLY A 534 -6.26 -8.04 -4.52
N ILE A 535 -7.27 -8.06 -5.39
CA ILE A 535 -8.06 -9.27 -5.69
C ILE A 535 -7.18 -10.40 -6.26
N TYR A 536 -6.12 -10.07 -7.00
CA TYR A 536 -5.25 -11.07 -7.64
C TYR A 536 -4.59 -12.00 -6.61
N THR A 537 -3.86 -11.44 -5.64
CA THR A 537 -3.25 -12.21 -4.55
C THR A 537 -4.33 -12.84 -3.66
N THR A 538 -5.37 -12.08 -3.32
CA THR A 538 -6.43 -12.52 -2.40
C THR A 538 -7.17 -13.77 -2.89
N LEU A 539 -7.56 -13.80 -4.17
CA LEU A 539 -8.23 -14.95 -4.76
C LEU A 539 -7.25 -16.01 -5.30
N LYS A 540 -5.93 -15.78 -5.21
CA LYS A 540 -4.86 -16.64 -5.78
C LYS A 540 -5.04 -16.88 -7.28
N LEU A 541 -5.33 -15.80 -8.03
CA LEU A 541 -5.59 -15.86 -9.47
C LEU A 541 -4.39 -16.34 -10.29
N GLU A 542 -3.19 -16.38 -9.70
CA GLU A 542 -2.00 -17.03 -10.25
C GLU A 542 -2.22 -18.50 -10.69
N ASN A 543 -3.15 -19.21 -10.04
CA ASN A 543 -3.50 -20.59 -10.42
C ASN A 543 -4.34 -20.67 -11.70
N SER A 544 -4.94 -19.55 -12.13
CA SER A 544 -5.67 -19.44 -13.40
C SER A 544 -4.86 -18.74 -14.48
N TYR A 545 -4.16 -17.67 -14.12
CA TYR A 545 -3.37 -16.85 -15.03
C TYR A 545 -2.12 -16.36 -14.31
N ASN A 546 -0.99 -17.03 -14.56
CA ASN A 546 0.28 -16.68 -13.95
C ASN A 546 0.95 -15.53 -14.71
N ILE A 547 0.84 -14.33 -14.14
CA ILE A 547 1.44 -13.11 -14.71
C ILE A 547 2.98 -13.18 -14.64
N SER A 548 3.54 -13.90 -13.67
CA SER A 548 5.00 -14.01 -13.52
C SER A 548 5.65 -14.85 -14.62
N GLU A 549 4.90 -15.76 -15.24
CA GLU A 549 5.38 -16.57 -16.37
C GLU A 549 5.47 -15.72 -17.66
N HIS A 550 4.49 -14.84 -17.88
CA HIS A 550 4.41 -13.99 -19.08
C HIS A 550 5.25 -12.71 -18.97
N LEU A 551 5.44 -12.18 -17.75
CA LEU A 551 6.27 -11.00 -17.49
C LEU A 551 7.66 -11.38 -16.98
N ASN A 552 8.20 -12.53 -17.36
CA ASN A 552 9.50 -12.99 -16.87
C ASN A 552 10.62 -12.06 -17.36
N ILE A 553 11.05 -11.16 -16.45
CA ILE A 553 12.05 -10.14 -16.69
C ILE A 553 13.38 -10.76 -17.14
N GLN A 554 13.72 -11.96 -16.65
CA GLN A 554 15.00 -12.61 -16.96
C GLN A 554 15.09 -13.04 -18.41
N GLU A 555 14.03 -13.61 -19.00
CA GLU A 555 14.06 -14.04 -20.40
C GLU A 555 14.17 -12.85 -21.36
N HIS A 556 13.41 -11.79 -21.12
CA HIS A 556 13.45 -10.59 -21.96
C HIS A 556 14.73 -9.76 -21.76
N ALA A 557 15.24 -9.66 -20.53
CA ALA A 557 16.50 -8.98 -20.23
C ALA A 557 17.71 -9.75 -20.79
N GLU A 558 17.68 -11.09 -20.80
CA GLU A 558 18.75 -11.90 -21.41
C GLU A 558 18.85 -11.67 -22.91
N ASN A 559 17.72 -11.63 -23.63
CA ASN A 559 17.71 -11.36 -25.07
C ASN A 559 18.29 -9.96 -25.38
N ILE A 560 17.85 -8.93 -24.65
CA ILE A 560 18.35 -7.56 -24.84
C ILE A 560 19.83 -7.47 -24.42
N ASN A 561 20.24 -8.14 -23.34
CA ASN A 561 21.64 -8.18 -22.90
C ASN A 561 22.54 -8.91 -23.90
N ASN A 562 22.06 -9.99 -24.55
CA ASN A 562 22.78 -10.66 -25.63
C ASN A 562 22.98 -9.72 -26.83
N ASP A 563 21.95 -8.96 -27.22
CA ASP A 563 22.05 -7.94 -28.28
C ASP A 563 23.08 -6.86 -27.92
N PHE A 564 23.12 -6.41 -26.65
CA PHE A 564 24.13 -5.46 -26.17
C PHE A 564 25.55 -6.08 -26.03
N GLN A 565 25.68 -7.38 -25.76
CA GLN A 565 26.99 -8.05 -25.73
C GLN A 565 27.58 -8.25 -27.12
N ASN A 566 26.73 -8.39 -28.14
CA ASN A 566 27.13 -8.42 -29.54
C ASN A 566 27.56 -7.03 -30.07
N LEU A 567 27.37 -5.97 -29.27
CA LEU A 567 27.69 -4.58 -29.59
C LEU A 567 29.20 -4.31 -29.41
N ASN A 568 30.00 -4.90 -30.31
CA ASN A 568 31.44 -4.68 -30.38
C ASN A 568 31.74 -3.48 -31.29
N VAL A 569 31.71 -2.25 -30.74
CA VAL A 569 32.11 -1.04 -31.47
C VAL A 569 33.60 -1.13 -31.76
N ASN A 570 33.95 -1.42 -33.01
CA ASN A 570 35.34 -1.49 -33.43
C ASN A 570 35.85 -0.08 -33.73
N VAL A 571 36.42 0.55 -32.71
CA VAL A 571 37.15 1.83 -32.80
C VAL A 571 38.57 1.63 -33.39
N GLY A 572 38.96 0.39 -33.71
CA GLY A 572 40.30 0.01 -34.17
C GLY A 572 40.60 0.40 -35.62
N ASN A 573 39.57 0.72 -36.42
CA ASN A 573 39.73 1.19 -37.80
C ASN A 573 40.01 2.69 -37.90
N ILE A 574 40.21 3.38 -36.77
CA ILE A 574 40.56 4.80 -36.74
C ILE A 574 42.05 4.94 -37.05
N VAL A 575 42.33 5.38 -38.28
CA VAL A 575 43.66 5.76 -38.73
C VAL A 575 43.99 7.13 -38.14
N LEU A 576 44.61 7.14 -36.95
CA LEU A 576 45.07 8.37 -36.30
C LEU A 576 46.27 9.00 -37.02
N LEU A 577 47.08 8.16 -37.67
CA LEU A 577 48.21 8.52 -38.49
C LEU A 577 48.26 7.50 -39.64
N ASP A 578 48.37 7.99 -40.87
CA ASP A 578 48.42 7.15 -42.06
C ASP A 578 49.74 6.36 -42.14
N GLU A 579 49.78 5.33 -42.98
CA GLU A 579 50.99 4.48 -43.11
C GLU A 579 52.20 5.24 -43.66
N ALA A 580 52.01 6.36 -44.35
CA ALA A 580 53.10 7.24 -44.75
C ALA A 580 53.60 8.07 -43.55
N GLY A 581 52.71 8.74 -42.81
CA GLY A 581 53.06 9.48 -41.60
C GLY A 581 53.72 8.60 -40.53
N ARG A 582 53.25 7.36 -40.35
CA ARG A 582 53.85 6.40 -39.40
C ARG A 582 55.27 6.01 -39.78
N ARG A 583 55.52 5.70 -41.06
CA ARG A 583 56.86 5.41 -41.56
C ARG A 583 57.78 6.61 -41.41
N ASN A 584 57.31 7.80 -41.78
CA ASN A 584 58.08 9.03 -41.67
C ASN A 584 58.52 9.33 -40.23
N LEU A 585 57.64 9.13 -39.23
CA LEU A 585 58.01 9.29 -37.82
C LEU A 585 59.00 8.23 -37.34
N MET A 586 58.89 6.99 -37.80
CA MET A 586 59.84 5.92 -37.46
C MET A 586 61.21 6.15 -38.10
N ASP A 587 61.23 6.61 -39.34
CA ASP A 587 62.44 6.96 -40.08
C ASP A 587 63.10 8.20 -39.46
N PHE A 588 62.32 9.20 -39.06
CA PHE A 588 62.83 10.35 -38.31
C PHE A 588 63.38 9.95 -36.93
N SER A 589 62.67 9.09 -36.18
CA SER A 589 63.14 8.61 -34.88
C SER A 589 64.42 7.79 -34.99
N SER A 590 64.63 7.08 -36.10
CA SER A 590 65.82 6.26 -36.36
C SER A 590 66.91 6.99 -37.14
N SER A 591 66.69 8.27 -37.47
CA SER A 591 67.64 9.09 -38.23
C SER A 591 68.91 9.46 -37.44
N GLY A 592 68.99 9.14 -36.15
CA GLY A 592 70.14 9.39 -35.28
C GLY A 592 70.25 10.83 -34.76
N VAL A 593 69.20 11.65 -34.96
CA VAL A 593 69.05 13.02 -34.43
C VAL A 593 69.23 13.07 -32.90
N ASP A 594 68.84 12.02 -32.20
CA ASP A 594 68.97 11.86 -30.74
C ASP A 594 70.42 11.71 -30.26
N THR A 595 71.33 11.30 -31.15
CA THR A 595 72.76 11.10 -30.84
C THR A 595 73.61 12.35 -31.04
N ILE A 596 73.02 13.45 -31.53
CA ILE A 596 73.73 14.71 -31.78
C ILE A 596 73.91 15.45 -30.45
N ASP A 597 75.16 15.73 -30.06
CA ASP A 597 75.44 16.60 -28.92
C ASP A 597 75.23 18.07 -29.31
N TYR A 598 73.98 18.51 -29.14
CA TYR A 598 73.58 19.88 -29.45
C TYR A 598 74.31 20.93 -28.62
N ASN A 599 74.89 20.59 -27.45
CA ASN A 599 75.64 21.57 -26.66
C ASN A 599 77.00 21.85 -27.30
N ILE A 600 77.66 20.82 -27.85
CA ILE A 600 78.90 20.96 -28.62
C ILE A 600 78.59 21.71 -29.93
N TYR A 601 77.55 21.29 -30.66
CA TYR A 601 77.14 21.93 -31.91
C TYR A 601 76.79 23.42 -31.73
N LEU A 602 75.98 23.76 -30.71
CA LEU A 602 75.64 25.16 -30.40
C LEU A 602 76.83 25.95 -29.86
N ALA A 603 77.85 25.31 -29.28
CA ALA A 603 79.09 25.97 -28.87
C ALA A 603 79.98 26.30 -30.08
N GLU A 604 80.00 25.42 -31.10
CA GLU A 604 80.75 25.59 -32.36
C GLU A 604 80.14 26.67 -33.27
N VAL A 605 78.80 26.82 -33.27
CA VAL A 605 78.06 27.81 -34.10
C VAL A 605 77.99 29.19 -33.43
N ARG A 606 78.16 29.25 -32.10
CA ARG A 606 78.13 30.49 -31.31
C ARG A 606 79.08 31.60 -31.81
N PRO A 607 80.30 31.33 -32.30
CA PRO A 607 81.20 32.36 -32.82
C PRO A 607 80.75 32.95 -34.16
N LEU A 608 79.98 32.22 -34.97
CA LEU A 608 79.46 32.71 -36.27
C LEU A 608 78.19 33.54 -36.12
N CYS A 609 77.43 33.38 -35.03
CA CYS A 609 76.14 34.04 -34.82
C CYS A 609 76.23 35.30 -33.93
N SER A 610 77.44 35.85 -33.70
CA SER A 610 77.61 37.02 -32.83
C SER A 610 77.22 38.36 -33.47
N SER A 611 76.60 38.37 -34.66
CA SER A 611 76.12 39.59 -35.33
C SER A 611 74.60 39.67 -35.55
N LEU A 612 73.78 38.73 -35.07
CA LEU A 612 72.31 38.80 -35.14
C LEU A 612 71.61 38.29 -33.85
N ILE A 613 71.30 39.25 -32.96
CA ILE A 613 70.15 39.41 -32.02
C ILE A 613 69.69 38.28 -31.05
N PHE A 614 69.39 38.72 -29.81
CA PHE A 614 68.46 38.25 -28.75
C PHE A 614 68.00 36.77 -28.68
N GLY A 615 68.16 36.20 -27.47
CA GLY A 615 67.04 35.62 -26.70
C GLY A 615 66.58 34.20 -27.03
N GLY A 616 66.88 33.24 -26.15
CA GLY A 616 66.21 31.93 -26.14
C GLY A 616 66.85 30.92 -25.18
N LYS A 617 66.23 30.73 -24.00
CA LYS A 617 66.69 29.85 -22.91
C LYS A 617 66.30 28.39 -23.17
N ASN A 618 67.22 27.47 -22.86
CA ASN A 618 67.06 26.07 -22.41
C ASN A 618 65.76 25.31 -22.79
N ASN A 619 65.86 24.31 -23.68
CA ASN A 619 64.77 23.32 -23.83
C ASN A 619 65.18 21.85 -24.15
N SER A 620 66.44 21.46 -23.95
CA SER A 620 66.90 20.09 -24.29
C SER A 620 66.44 19.00 -23.30
N ARG A 621 66.08 19.36 -22.05
CA ARG A 621 65.68 18.37 -21.01
C ARG A 621 64.21 17.96 -21.04
N TYR A 622 63.35 18.62 -21.81
CA TYR A 622 61.92 18.32 -21.88
C TYR A 622 61.57 17.35 -23.02
N LEU A 623 62.29 17.39 -24.14
CA LEU A 623 62.01 16.56 -25.32
C LEU A 623 62.06 15.05 -25.00
N TRP A 624 63.05 14.64 -24.21
CA TRP A 624 63.24 13.24 -23.80
C TRP A 624 62.14 12.76 -22.83
N PHE A 625 61.64 13.65 -21.96
CA PHE A 625 60.52 13.36 -21.07
C PHE A 625 59.23 13.15 -21.87
N PHE A 626 59.04 13.89 -22.97
CA PHE A 626 57.89 13.74 -23.88
C PHE A 626 57.92 12.44 -24.70
N VAL A 627 59.08 12.00 -25.19
CA VAL A 627 59.22 10.74 -25.95
C VAL A 627 59.01 9.52 -25.03
N PHE A 628 59.58 9.54 -23.82
CA PHE A 628 59.39 8.46 -22.84
C PHE A 628 57.95 8.39 -22.29
N LEU A 629 57.26 9.54 -22.14
CA LEU A 629 55.82 9.60 -21.83
C LEU A 629 54.94 9.03 -22.96
N SER A 630 55.39 9.14 -24.21
CA SER A 630 54.63 8.68 -25.37
C SER A 630 54.63 7.14 -25.46
N PHE A 631 55.74 6.49 -25.12
CA PHE A 631 55.81 5.02 -24.98
C PHE A 631 55.04 4.50 -23.75
N PHE A 632 55.08 5.20 -22.60
CA PHE A 632 54.29 4.82 -21.41
C PHE A 632 52.78 5.04 -21.59
N LYS A 633 52.35 5.83 -22.59
CA LYS A 633 50.94 6.05 -22.95
C LYS A 633 50.32 4.89 -23.76
N ILE A 634 51.11 4.09 -24.47
CA ILE A 634 50.62 3.00 -25.32
C ILE A 634 50.06 1.83 -24.47
N THR A 635 50.67 1.53 -23.32
CA THR A 635 50.11 0.56 -22.34
C THR A 635 48.83 1.07 -21.67
N LYS A 636 48.68 2.39 -21.50
CA LYS A 636 47.41 3.03 -21.07
C LYS A 636 46.29 2.91 -22.11
N MET A 637 46.59 2.68 -23.38
CA MET A 637 45.59 2.51 -24.44
C MET A 637 44.81 1.19 -24.28
N LYS A 638 45.49 0.09 -23.89
CA LYS A 638 44.86 -1.19 -23.49
C LYS A 638 43.90 -1.05 -22.29
N PHE A 639 44.24 -0.20 -21.31
CA PHE A 639 43.34 0.13 -20.19
C PHE A 639 42.11 0.94 -20.62
N THR A 640 42.18 1.61 -21.77
CA THR A 640 41.10 2.45 -22.30
C THR A 640 40.03 1.60 -23.00
N TRP A 641 40.42 0.50 -23.65
CA TRP A 641 39.50 -0.51 -24.18
C TRP A 641 38.66 -1.21 -23.11
N ARG A 642 39.25 -1.47 -21.94
CA ARG A 642 38.53 -2.04 -20.78
C ARG A 642 37.53 -1.03 -20.17
N LYS A 643 37.79 0.28 -20.28
CA LYS A 643 36.83 1.33 -19.88
C LYS A 643 35.71 1.52 -20.90
N LEU A 644 35.98 1.33 -22.18
CA LEU A 644 34.99 1.44 -23.25
C LEU A 644 33.91 0.35 -23.15
N THR A 645 34.34 -0.89 -22.88
CA THR A 645 33.45 -2.03 -22.62
C THR A 645 32.58 -1.81 -21.37
N ILE A 646 33.10 -1.15 -20.33
CA ILE A 646 32.32 -0.74 -19.16
C ILE A 646 31.27 0.32 -19.52
N LEU A 647 31.56 1.25 -20.43
CA LEU A 647 30.62 2.30 -20.84
C LEU A 647 29.47 1.73 -21.68
N ASN A 648 29.75 0.84 -22.63
CA ASN A 648 28.70 0.11 -23.39
C ASN A 648 27.80 -0.67 -22.43
N LYS A 649 28.39 -1.41 -21.48
CA LYS A 649 27.62 -2.16 -20.49
C LYS A 649 26.78 -1.26 -19.59
N LYS A 650 27.30 -0.08 -19.20
CA LYS A 650 26.55 0.90 -18.41
C LYS A 650 25.35 1.45 -19.20
N TYR A 651 25.51 1.78 -20.47
CA TYR A 651 24.44 2.26 -21.33
C TYR A 651 23.35 1.19 -21.55
N GLY A 652 23.75 -0.05 -21.87
CA GLY A 652 22.81 -1.18 -21.99
C GLY A 652 22.02 -1.43 -20.69
N ASN A 653 22.70 -1.41 -19.53
CA ASN A 653 22.05 -1.55 -18.23
C ASN A 653 21.06 -0.41 -17.92
N THR A 654 21.31 0.83 -18.39
CA THR A 654 20.34 1.92 -18.22
C THR A 654 19.06 1.67 -19.00
N VAL A 655 19.18 1.24 -20.27
CA VAL A 655 18.02 0.94 -21.13
C VAL A 655 17.22 -0.25 -20.59
N ILE A 656 17.90 -1.33 -20.20
CA ILE A 656 17.27 -2.51 -19.56
C ILE A 656 16.61 -2.10 -18.24
N GLY A 657 17.27 -1.26 -17.44
CA GLY A 657 16.79 -0.83 -16.13
C GLY A 657 15.49 -0.03 -16.15
N TYR A 658 15.10 0.59 -17.28
CA TYR A 658 13.78 1.20 -17.41
C TYR A 658 12.67 0.15 -17.46
N PHE A 659 12.88 -0.93 -18.22
CA PHE A 659 11.92 -2.02 -18.37
C PHE A 659 11.87 -2.91 -17.13
N GLU A 660 13.01 -3.18 -16.49
CA GLU A 660 13.04 -3.91 -15.21
C GLU A 660 12.20 -3.18 -14.15
N ARG A 661 12.36 -1.85 -14.01
CA ARG A 661 11.56 -1.04 -13.08
C ARG A 661 10.09 -1.06 -13.43
N TYR A 662 9.75 -0.85 -14.71
CA TYR A 662 8.37 -0.90 -15.17
C TYR A 662 7.74 -2.28 -14.88
N LEU A 663 8.39 -3.38 -15.27
CA LEU A 663 7.85 -4.74 -15.07
C LEU A 663 7.73 -5.12 -13.59
N GLN A 664 8.69 -4.72 -12.74
CA GLN A 664 8.57 -4.88 -11.29
C GLN A 664 7.39 -4.09 -10.72
N TRP A 665 7.22 -2.84 -11.15
CA TRP A 665 6.07 -2.03 -10.77
C TRP A 665 4.76 -2.64 -11.25
N VAL A 666 4.68 -3.13 -12.50
CA VAL A 666 3.49 -3.81 -13.04
C VAL A 666 3.16 -5.05 -12.21
N LYS A 667 4.16 -5.88 -11.89
CA LYS A 667 3.98 -7.07 -11.07
C LYS A 667 3.35 -6.70 -9.71
N ILE A 668 3.97 -5.77 -8.97
CA ILE A 668 3.47 -5.32 -7.66
C ILE A 668 2.09 -4.68 -7.78
N SER A 669 1.88 -3.87 -8.82
CA SER A 669 0.62 -3.19 -9.08
C SER A 669 -0.52 -4.18 -9.29
N ILE A 670 -0.35 -5.18 -10.17
CA ILE A 670 -1.42 -6.14 -10.46
C ILE A 670 -1.66 -7.08 -9.27
N THR A 671 -0.61 -7.51 -8.56
CA THR A 671 -0.77 -8.45 -7.43
C THR A 671 -1.41 -7.78 -6.21
N GLU A 672 -0.92 -6.60 -5.83
CA GLU A 672 -1.24 -6.00 -4.52
C GLU A 672 -2.15 -4.77 -4.58
N GLN A 673 -2.14 -3.98 -5.66
CA GLN A 673 -2.76 -2.63 -5.65
C GLN A 673 -4.00 -2.49 -6.54
N ILE A 674 -4.02 -3.16 -7.69
CA ILE A 674 -5.17 -3.12 -8.61
C ILE A 674 -6.33 -3.89 -7.99
N ALA A 675 -7.52 -3.29 -8.07
CA ALA A 675 -8.76 -3.87 -7.58
C ALA A 675 -8.66 -4.30 -6.11
N ALA A 676 -8.16 -3.43 -5.24
CA ALA A 676 -8.13 -3.67 -3.80
C ALA A 676 -9.53 -3.99 -3.25
N CYS A 677 -9.71 -5.13 -2.58
CA CYS A 677 -11.06 -5.63 -2.23
C CYS A 677 -11.62 -5.12 -0.89
N LYS A 678 -11.03 -4.07 -0.30
CA LYS A 678 -11.58 -3.44 0.92
C LYS A 678 -13.06 -3.09 0.83
N PRO A 679 -13.60 -2.55 -0.28
CA PRO A 679 -15.05 -2.30 -0.41
C PRO A 679 -15.93 -3.53 -0.21
N VAL A 680 -15.45 -4.72 -0.59
CA VAL A 680 -16.18 -5.99 -0.43
C VAL A 680 -16.27 -6.37 1.05
N ALA A 681 -15.15 -6.27 1.77
CA ALA A 681 -15.14 -6.50 3.22
C ALA A 681 -15.99 -5.45 3.97
N THR A 682 -15.90 -4.18 3.59
CA THR A 682 -16.71 -3.09 4.17
C THR A 682 -18.21 -3.29 3.94
N ALA A 683 -18.61 -3.75 2.75
CA ALA A 683 -20.01 -4.05 2.45
C ALA A 683 -20.53 -5.21 3.31
N LEU A 684 -19.72 -6.25 3.52
CA LEU A 684 -20.07 -7.37 4.38
C LEU A 684 -20.15 -6.95 5.86
N ASP A 685 -19.18 -6.17 6.35
CA ASP A 685 -19.18 -5.62 7.71
C ASP A 685 -20.38 -4.70 7.93
N SER A 686 -20.75 -3.90 6.92
CA SER A 686 -21.95 -3.05 6.97
C SER A 686 -23.24 -3.86 7.08
N ALA A 687 -23.33 -4.99 6.39
CA ALA A 687 -24.52 -5.84 6.40
C ALA A 687 -24.66 -6.64 7.71
N VAL A 688 -23.58 -7.25 8.18
CA VAL A 688 -23.62 -8.15 9.34
C VAL A 688 -23.36 -7.39 10.64
N ASP A 689 -22.21 -6.74 10.77
CA ASP A 689 -21.80 -6.11 12.03
C ASP A 689 -22.60 -4.83 12.32
N VAL A 690 -22.80 -3.98 11.30
CA VAL A 690 -23.52 -2.70 11.49
C VAL A 690 -25.03 -2.90 11.44
N LEU A 691 -25.59 -3.46 10.38
CA LEU A 691 -27.04 -3.55 10.22
C LEU A 691 -27.67 -4.65 11.07
N LEU A 692 -27.22 -5.90 10.95
CA LEU A 692 -27.83 -6.99 11.70
C LEU A 692 -27.49 -6.86 13.19
N CYS A 693 -26.21 -6.87 13.54
CA CYS A 693 -25.78 -6.95 14.93
C CYS A 693 -26.01 -5.63 15.68
N SER A 694 -25.46 -4.52 15.19
CA SER A 694 -25.52 -3.25 15.91
C SER A 694 -26.87 -2.54 15.79
N TYR A 695 -27.50 -2.52 14.61
CA TYR A 695 -28.76 -1.80 14.43
C TYR A 695 -29.94 -2.62 14.92
N ILE A 696 -30.05 -3.92 14.58
CA ILE A 696 -31.26 -4.70 14.85
C ILE A 696 -31.16 -5.46 16.18
N ILE A 697 -30.12 -6.28 16.36
CA ILE A 697 -30.05 -7.24 17.48
C ILE A 697 -29.75 -6.55 18.80
N ASP A 698 -28.79 -5.65 18.81
CA ASP A 698 -28.34 -4.91 19.98
C ASP A 698 -29.48 -4.19 20.75
N PRO A 699 -30.39 -3.45 20.08
CA PRO A 699 -31.57 -2.89 20.73
C PRO A 699 -32.60 -3.93 21.19
N VAL A 700 -32.78 -5.03 20.45
CA VAL A 700 -33.78 -6.07 20.72
C VAL A 700 -33.43 -6.90 21.95
N VAL A 701 -32.16 -7.30 22.11
CA VAL A 701 -31.68 -8.01 23.31
C VAL A 701 -31.72 -7.09 24.54
N ARG A 702 -31.55 -5.78 24.35
CA ARG A 702 -31.53 -4.83 25.46
C ARG A 702 -32.89 -4.63 26.12
N VAL A 703 -33.99 -4.66 25.35
CA VAL A 703 -35.36 -4.58 25.90
C VAL A 703 -35.63 -5.73 26.88
N SER A 704 -34.99 -6.89 26.67
CA SER A 704 -35.20 -8.08 27.49
C SER A 704 -34.20 -8.21 28.65
N ALA A 705 -32.94 -7.79 28.49
CA ALA A 705 -31.87 -7.99 29.48
C ALA A 705 -31.94 -7.07 30.73
N PHE A 706 -32.59 -5.89 30.65
CA PHE A 706 -32.59 -4.93 31.76
C PHE A 706 -33.37 -5.40 33.01
N LYS A 707 -34.07 -6.53 32.94
CA LYS A 707 -34.77 -7.10 34.11
C LYS A 707 -33.88 -7.97 35.02
N LEU A 708 -32.62 -8.24 34.64
CA LEU A 708 -31.81 -9.26 35.31
C LEU A 708 -30.34 -8.84 35.56
N ARG A 709 -30.13 -7.84 36.41
CA ARG A 709 -28.86 -7.64 37.16
C ARG A 709 -29.13 -6.80 38.40
N LYS A 710 -28.71 -7.09 39.64
CA LYS A 710 -28.09 -8.25 40.31
C LYS A 710 -28.26 -7.99 41.82
N HIS A 711 -28.77 -8.95 42.56
CA HIS A 711 -28.05 -9.43 43.73
C HIS A 711 -28.31 -10.91 43.87
N SER A 712 -27.21 -11.65 44.03
CA SER A 712 -27.22 -13.00 44.57
C SER A 712 -27.99 -12.98 45.89
N ASN A 713 -29.25 -13.40 45.81
CA ASN A 713 -30.07 -14.00 46.84
C ASN A 713 -31.39 -14.34 46.16
N SER A 714 -31.78 -15.60 46.28
CA SER A 714 -33.01 -16.21 45.79
C SER A 714 -34.26 -15.63 46.47
N SER A 715 -34.38 -14.30 46.53
CA SER A 715 -35.33 -13.60 47.39
C SER A 715 -36.13 -12.52 46.65
N LEU A 716 -35.70 -11.99 45.51
CA LEU A 716 -36.45 -10.89 44.85
C LEU A 716 -37.62 -11.36 43.96
N VAL A 717 -37.53 -12.54 43.32
CA VAL A 717 -38.70 -13.17 42.69
C VAL A 717 -39.68 -13.68 43.77
N VAL A 718 -39.17 -14.02 44.95
CA VAL A 718 -39.97 -14.37 46.13
C VAL A 718 -40.63 -13.14 46.77
N VAL A 719 -40.06 -11.94 46.66
CA VAL A 719 -40.65 -10.72 47.23
C VAL A 719 -41.88 -10.23 46.45
N CYS A 720 -41.93 -10.38 45.13
CA CYS A 720 -43.17 -10.11 44.37
C CYS A 720 -44.26 -11.17 44.63
N TRP A 721 -43.87 -12.42 44.93
CA TRP A 721 -44.82 -13.48 45.25
C TRP A 721 -45.33 -13.40 46.70
N GLN A 722 -44.49 -12.96 47.65
CA GLN A 722 -44.88 -12.77 49.05
C GLN A 722 -45.78 -11.55 49.28
N ILE A 723 -45.73 -10.51 48.44
CA ILE A 723 -46.57 -9.31 48.61
C ILE A 723 -48.02 -9.55 48.16
N VAL A 724 -48.28 -10.58 47.33
CA VAL A 724 -49.64 -10.88 46.83
C VAL A 724 -50.28 -12.09 47.54
N VAL A 725 -49.51 -13.01 48.13
CA VAL A 725 -50.03 -14.33 48.58
C VAL A 725 -50.11 -14.54 50.11
N HIS A 726 -49.68 -13.60 50.97
CA HIS A 726 -49.82 -13.79 52.44
C HIS A 726 -50.76 -12.78 53.14
N PRO A 727 -52.06 -13.11 53.35
CA PRO A 727 -52.94 -12.40 54.26
C PRO A 727 -52.94 -12.96 55.70
N ARG A 728 -51.93 -13.75 56.11
CA ARG A 728 -51.72 -14.14 57.52
C ARG A 728 -50.27 -13.97 57.92
N ILE A 729 -49.97 -12.82 58.50
CA ILE A 729 -49.43 -12.53 59.85
C ILE A 729 -49.72 -11.07 60.04
#